data_AF-A0A1V8SKV1-F1
#
_entry.id   AF-A0A1V8SKV1-F1
#
_cell.length_a   1.000
_cell.length_b   1.000
_cell.length_c   1.000
_cell.angle_alpha   90.00
_cell.angle_beta   90.00
_cell.angle_gamma   90.00
#
_symmetry.space_group_name_H-M   'P 1'
#
loop_
_entity.id
_entity.type
_entity.pdbx_description
1 polymer ?
#
loop_
_entity_poly.entity_id
_entity_poly.type
_entity_poly.pdbx_seq_one_letter_code
_entity_poly.pdbx_strand_id
1 'polypeptide(L)'
;MPSKIADRTSVDSPARNDAIKVQNPLQSDFAETASMDSDERYLNALGYKQSLHRQWKFFESFAASFGNDEVGTPKYKQPPSRSVLALEDLRPTGGLTSLPSPAPSLTSQSRSSYIITCIFVFITAAVLAEICSALPAAGSIYFWAAESGGKKYGRLFGFIVAWWSTTAWTTFVASVCQATANFLLSEISVFGLEFSTDVNDIKFRAVQWIVSEVILFLGVGMNYLNPKTYSYIFRAATYIILLDFALNMIWLPIGASKTYGFQDAKFVFTQTYNETGAPPVWNWMLSYYVTAGILVGFEASGHISEETVNASTTAARGIFWSAVASAVIGFPLVIMFLFCLPDLDVLYSFASPQPFVDIYALALGPRAHVVMNVVCILGLFFNITIAGVASSRLIWAVARDGVLPFSGWISQVSAKKEPRNAVIVMHAVAALLLCTILASPVAFASLVSAAGVPTITAYALIAFGRTFITPHDFKHASWSLGKWSRPLTFITFVWNLYLACVLFSPLYFPVTGAGFNYSPVIFAFTTLMGVATWWFTPAEAWLPQGRLGKPFIEYLRADGIVLPDDENEGEVEWSDDSGVYTASDDQDDDEVEDVAADWRPVHKSINDTIASLGGKATPKLNWSAPKDATWMNANSMDCRTANDVYLLLKSSDFITHDLEHAYDDTEEEGVEAKTELTQATIPFHLVLRKSFDLHPSLEFRCFVRNRKLIALCQRDLNHFDFLFDMQDHLRSKIQEFFDVRLRDTFEDANFVFDIYVPPPHERVWLIDVNPWAPRTDPLLFSWLELLQLEEPPEKEEEFEWPDMTIRVPFRPAEEAHESSNATANGMSDEDRHNETKRIQEILDASSDSDSDVDDELWLPEFRLVRKSDPEAYSFSTPQYSAHKLPKDVVDASQSGEGLREFARDWQQLLDKRKQDEAELADGSDTD
;
A
#
# COMPACT_ATOMS: atom_id res chain seq x y z
N MET A 1 -25.67 71.14 23.79
CA MET A 1 -26.12 71.26 25.20
C MET A 1 -27.62 71.48 25.19
N PRO A 2 -28.42 70.87 26.10
CA PRO A 2 -28.15 69.80 27.08
C PRO A 2 -28.86 68.48 26.69
N SER A 3 -28.29 67.28 26.89
CA SER A 3 -28.21 66.50 28.15
C SER A 3 -29.61 66.29 28.77
N LYS A 4 -30.11 65.08 29.09
CA LYS A 4 -29.44 64.06 29.91
C LYS A 4 -30.43 62.90 30.20
N ILE A 5 -29.84 61.77 30.62
CA ILE A 5 -30.34 60.74 31.56
C ILE A 5 -30.99 59.48 30.96
N ALA A 6 -30.45 58.37 31.48
CA ALA A 6 -30.55 56.97 31.13
C ALA A 6 -31.78 56.29 31.73
N ASP A 7 -32.10 55.09 31.20
CA ASP A 7 -32.68 54.04 32.02
C ASP A 7 -32.20 52.64 31.60
N ARG A 8 -32.01 51.77 32.60
CA ARG A 8 -31.63 50.35 32.51
C ARG A 8 -32.88 49.50 32.79
N THR A 9 -33.05 48.35 32.12
CA THR A 9 -33.64 47.04 32.58
C THR A 9 -34.05 46.21 31.35
N SER A 10 -33.37 45.09 31.04
CA SER A 10 -33.64 43.69 31.41
C SER A 10 -34.65 42.92 30.52
N VAL A 11 -34.10 41.94 29.78
CA VAL A 11 -34.59 40.55 29.59
C VAL A 11 -35.67 40.22 28.52
N ASP A 12 -35.31 39.22 27.68
CA ASP A 12 -36.06 38.21 26.91
C ASP A 12 -36.60 38.40 25.46
N SER A 13 -35.84 37.77 24.53
CA SER A 13 -36.24 36.82 23.47
C SER A 13 -36.90 37.34 22.15
N PRO A 14 -37.02 36.52 21.07
CA PRO A 14 -36.04 36.43 19.97
C PRO A 14 -36.66 36.69 18.58
N ALA A 15 -35.87 37.17 17.60
CA ALA A 15 -36.29 37.17 16.19
C ALA A 15 -35.10 37.03 15.24
N ARG A 16 -34.82 35.76 14.91
CA ARG A 16 -34.52 35.21 13.58
C ARG A 16 -34.21 36.23 12.47
N ASN A 17 -32.94 36.37 12.13
CA ASN A 17 -32.48 36.74 10.79
C ASN A 17 -31.59 35.59 10.30
N ASP A 18 -32.19 34.67 9.57
CA ASP A 18 -31.50 33.65 8.79
C ASP A 18 -30.82 34.35 7.60
N ALA A 19 -29.60 34.84 7.81
CA ALA A 19 -28.69 35.17 6.72
C ALA A 19 -28.03 33.87 6.27
N ILE A 20 -28.47 33.35 5.12
CA ILE A 20 -27.84 32.24 4.42
C ILE A 20 -26.39 32.67 4.12
N LYS A 21 -25.44 32.14 4.88
CA LYS A 21 -24.02 32.17 4.51
C LYS A 21 -23.86 31.24 3.31
N VAL A 22 -23.70 31.82 2.13
CA VAL A 22 -23.17 31.11 0.97
C VAL A 22 -21.73 30.75 1.31
N GLN A 23 -21.51 29.51 1.76
CA GLN A 23 -20.17 28.93 1.92
C GLN A 23 -19.64 28.66 0.51
N ASN A 24 -18.63 29.41 0.11
CA ASN A 24 -17.87 29.15 -1.11
C ASN A 24 -16.95 27.94 -0.83
N PRO A 25 -17.13 26.78 -1.50
CA PRO A 25 -16.38 25.55 -1.19
C PRO A 25 -14.87 25.72 -1.37
N LEU A 26 -14.45 26.59 -2.30
CA LEU A 26 -13.04 26.89 -2.55
C LEU A 26 -12.34 27.49 -1.32
N GLN A 27 -13.06 28.23 -0.47
CA GLN A 27 -12.47 28.94 0.67
C GLN A 27 -12.32 28.06 1.92
N SER A 28 -13.02 26.92 2.00
CA SER A 28 -12.74 25.89 3.01
C SER A 28 -11.51 25.06 2.67
N ASP A 29 -11.25 24.87 1.37
CA ASP A 29 -10.22 23.94 0.89
C ASP A 29 -8.81 24.57 0.97
N PHE A 30 -8.67 25.88 0.70
CA PHE A 30 -7.42 26.62 0.97
C PHE A 30 -7.11 26.75 2.47
N ALA A 31 -8.13 26.71 3.34
CA ALA A 31 -7.93 26.67 4.78
C ALA A 31 -7.53 25.26 5.27
N GLU A 32 -7.92 24.20 4.55
CA GLU A 32 -7.51 22.83 4.86
C GLU A 32 -6.04 22.58 4.51
N THR A 33 -5.55 22.99 3.34
CA THR A 33 -4.13 22.80 2.92
C THR A 33 -3.10 23.57 3.76
N ALA A 34 -3.44 24.80 4.19
CA ALA A 34 -2.65 25.56 5.16
C ALA A 34 -2.67 24.93 6.58
N SER A 35 -3.61 24.01 6.85
CA SER A 35 -3.76 23.31 8.14
C SER A 35 -3.19 21.88 8.15
N MET A 36 -2.72 21.36 7.00
CA MET A 36 -2.21 19.99 6.88
C MET A 36 -0.84 19.84 7.56
N ASP A 37 -0.74 18.85 8.43
CA ASP A 37 0.48 18.52 9.17
C ASP A 37 1.57 18.00 8.21
N SER A 38 2.84 18.31 8.49
CA SER A 38 4.01 17.91 7.67
C SER A 38 4.08 16.40 7.37
N ASP A 39 3.67 15.56 8.32
CA ASP A 39 3.59 14.12 8.14
C ASP A 39 2.39 13.68 7.29
N GLU A 40 1.29 14.44 7.25
CA GLU A 40 0.13 14.15 6.39
C GLU A 40 0.50 14.39 4.93
N ARG A 41 1.28 15.44 4.65
CA ARG A 41 1.90 15.69 3.34
C ARG A 41 2.87 14.54 2.97
N TYR A 42 3.69 14.08 3.91
CA TYR A 42 4.60 12.95 3.67
C TYR A 42 3.89 11.60 3.44
N LEU A 43 2.78 11.33 4.13
CA LEU A 43 1.97 10.14 3.87
C LEU A 43 1.31 10.18 2.47
N ASN A 44 0.79 11.34 2.07
CA ASN A 44 0.26 11.53 0.72
C ASN A 44 1.34 11.35 -0.35
N ALA A 45 2.57 11.79 -0.08
CA ALA A 45 3.74 11.56 -0.93
C ALA A 45 4.08 10.07 -1.13
N LEU A 46 3.75 9.21 -0.16
CA LEU A 46 3.90 7.76 -0.26
C LEU A 46 2.69 7.06 -0.91
N GLY A 47 1.71 7.82 -1.42
CA GLY A 47 0.49 7.29 -2.04
C GLY A 47 -0.62 6.94 -1.06
N TYR A 48 -0.53 7.36 0.21
CA TYR A 48 -1.52 7.06 1.25
C TYR A 48 -2.26 8.31 1.73
N LYS A 49 -3.59 8.26 1.70
CA LYS A 49 -4.44 9.27 2.32
C LYS A 49 -4.65 8.95 3.81
N GLN A 50 -4.39 9.94 4.68
CA GLN A 50 -4.70 9.83 6.10
C GLN A 50 -6.21 9.63 6.30
N SER A 51 -6.59 8.48 6.85
CA SER A 51 -7.97 8.05 7.05
C SER A 51 -8.39 8.10 8.53
N LEU A 52 -7.42 8.03 9.45
CA LEU A 52 -7.65 8.07 10.90
C LEU A 52 -7.29 9.43 11.51
N HIS A 53 -7.87 9.75 12.68
CA HIS A 53 -7.67 11.05 13.33
C HIS A 53 -6.40 11.06 14.19
N ARG A 54 -5.52 12.06 14.02
CA ARG A 54 -4.36 12.26 14.91
C ARG A 54 -4.83 12.65 16.31
N GLN A 55 -4.45 11.85 17.30
CA GLN A 55 -4.84 12.04 18.70
C GLN A 55 -3.73 11.64 19.68
N TRP A 56 -2.84 10.74 19.27
CA TRP A 56 -1.86 10.11 20.16
C TRP A 56 -0.59 10.93 20.24
N LYS A 57 -0.13 11.24 21.45
CA LYS A 57 1.15 11.90 21.67
C LYS A 57 2.19 10.84 22.04
N PHE A 58 3.40 11.31 22.34
CA PHE A 58 4.52 10.43 22.68
C PHE A 58 4.23 9.49 23.85
N PHE A 59 3.54 9.96 24.90
CA PHE A 59 3.27 9.11 26.05
C PHE A 59 2.33 7.97 25.71
N GLU A 60 1.27 8.23 24.94
CA GLU A 60 0.32 7.19 24.55
C GLU A 60 0.93 6.25 23.51
N SER A 61 1.77 6.75 22.59
CA SER A 61 2.53 5.91 21.67
C SER A 61 3.53 5.02 22.42
N PHE A 62 4.33 5.58 23.34
CA PHE A 62 5.20 4.81 24.23
C PHE A 62 4.40 3.79 25.04
N ALA A 63 3.26 4.16 25.62
CA ALA A 63 2.43 3.26 26.40
C ALA A 63 1.78 2.15 25.55
N ALA A 64 1.52 2.40 24.27
CA ALA A 64 1.05 1.37 23.34
C ALA A 64 2.13 0.33 23.08
N SER A 65 3.36 0.77 22.78
CA SER A 65 4.47 -0.18 22.60
C SER A 65 4.91 -0.81 23.89
N PHE A 66 5.09 -0.04 24.96
CA PHE A 66 5.45 -0.57 26.27
C PHE A 66 4.36 -1.57 26.71
N GLY A 67 3.08 -1.20 26.68
CA GLY A 67 1.98 -2.09 27.08
C GLY A 67 1.91 -3.42 26.30
N ASN A 68 2.27 -3.42 25.02
CA ASN A 68 2.26 -4.62 24.17
C ASN A 68 3.60 -5.35 24.09
N ASP A 69 4.71 -4.64 24.32
CA ASP A 69 6.01 -5.23 24.59
C ASP A 69 5.85 -6.05 25.86
N GLU A 70 6.27 -7.31 25.81
CA GLU A 70 5.89 -8.29 26.82
C GLU A 70 6.47 -7.99 28.23
N VAL A 71 7.25 -6.90 28.40
CA VAL A 71 7.65 -6.32 29.71
C VAL A 71 6.88 -5.06 30.12
N GLY A 72 6.37 -4.27 29.18
CA GLY A 72 5.84 -2.95 29.49
C GLY A 72 4.35 -2.90 29.75
N THR A 73 3.63 -4.00 29.53
CA THR A 73 2.77 -4.48 30.60
C THR A 73 3.64 -5.30 31.52
N PRO A 74 3.68 -5.04 32.82
CA PRO A 74 4.10 -6.04 33.73
C PRO A 74 3.00 -7.09 33.63
N LYS A 75 3.24 -8.07 32.77
CA LYS A 75 3.00 -9.43 33.16
C LYS A 75 3.80 -9.64 34.45
N TYR A 76 3.27 -9.23 35.60
CA TYR A 76 3.55 -9.96 36.83
C TYR A 76 2.84 -11.30 36.85
N LYS A 77 2.73 -11.91 35.68
CA LYS A 77 1.74 -12.93 35.44
C LYS A 77 2.18 -13.98 34.43
N GLN A 78 3.28 -13.74 33.75
CA GLN A 78 4.28 -14.77 33.55
C GLN A 78 5.54 -14.19 34.17
N PRO A 79 6.07 -14.71 35.29
CA PRO A 79 7.42 -14.32 35.63
C PRO A 79 8.33 -14.61 34.41
N PRO A 80 9.53 -14.04 34.32
CA PRO A 80 10.56 -14.61 33.44
C PRO A 80 10.81 -16.08 33.79
N SER A 81 10.37 -16.55 34.96
CA SER A 81 10.18 -17.94 35.31
C SER A 81 8.89 -18.60 34.81
N ARG A 82 8.15 -18.06 33.84
CA ARG A 82 7.16 -18.83 33.06
C ARG A 82 7.68 -19.26 31.70
N SER A 83 8.88 -18.80 31.39
CA SER A 83 9.65 -19.36 30.32
C SER A 83 11.01 -19.89 30.82
N VAL A 84 11.56 -19.37 31.92
CA VAL A 84 12.59 -20.07 32.73
C VAL A 84 11.99 -21.26 33.51
N LEU A 85 10.66 -21.25 33.79
CA LEU A 85 9.83 -22.46 33.93
C LEU A 85 8.68 -22.38 32.93
N ALA A 86 8.86 -22.88 31.72
CA ALA A 86 7.70 -23.27 30.94
C ALA A 86 6.83 -24.24 31.79
N LEU A 87 5.76 -23.71 32.37
CA LEU A 87 4.72 -24.42 33.12
C LEU A 87 3.32 -23.92 32.75
N GLU A 88 3.18 -22.96 31.82
CA GLU A 88 1.94 -22.84 31.04
C GLU A 88 1.93 -23.82 29.85
N ASP A 89 3.11 -24.28 29.43
CA ASP A 89 3.30 -25.02 28.18
C ASP A 89 3.70 -26.50 28.41
N LEU A 90 3.52 -27.04 29.63
CA LEU A 90 4.31 -28.19 30.09
C LEU A 90 3.82 -29.09 31.21
N ARG A 91 2.53 -29.09 31.48
CA ARG A 91 1.97 -30.40 31.80
C ARG A 91 1.41 -30.94 30.50
N PRO A 92 1.72 -32.21 30.10
CA PRO A 92 0.62 -33.05 29.71
C PRO A 92 -0.24 -33.05 30.96
N THR A 93 -1.16 -32.11 30.97
CA THR A 93 -2.53 -32.48 30.87
C THR A 93 -2.70 -33.94 30.39
N GLY A 94 -2.43 -34.92 31.28
CA GLY A 94 -2.99 -36.26 31.27
C GLY A 94 -2.09 -37.20 32.04
N GLY A 95 -2.55 -37.71 33.18
CA GLY A 95 -1.71 -38.38 34.17
C GLY A 95 -0.92 -39.59 33.67
N LEU A 96 0.29 -39.72 34.21
CA LEU A 96 0.89 -40.98 34.61
C LEU A 96 1.68 -40.70 35.89
N THR A 97 1.37 -41.48 36.91
CA THR A 97 2.11 -41.58 38.17
C THR A 97 3.62 -41.62 37.93
N SER A 98 4.37 -40.94 38.80
CA SER A 98 5.84 -40.87 38.88
C SER A 98 6.56 -40.11 37.75
N LEU A 99 6.77 -38.80 37.94
CA LEU A 99 8.08 -38.12 37.83
C LEU A 99 7.86 -36.58 37.89
N PRO A 100 8.56 -35.85 38.79
CA PRO A 100 8.53 -34.40 38.81
C PRO A 100 9.52 -33.89 37.74
N SER A 101 9.06 -33.16 36.71
CA SER A 101 9.98 -32.62 35.69
C SER A 101 9.62 -31.18 35.29
N PRO A 102 10.53 -30.21 35.51
CA PRO A 102 10.40 -28.83 35.06
C PRO A 102 10.99 -28.56 33.66
N ALA A 103 10.83 -27.31 33.23
CA ALA A 103 11.30 -26.74 31.99
C ALA A 103 12.82 -26.46 31.90
N PRO A 104 13.36 -26.17 30.69
CA PRO A 104 14.80 -25.97 30.47
C PRO A 104 15.35 -24.79 31.25
N SER A 105 16.37 -25.04 32.06
CA SER A 105 17.30 -24.04 32.61
C SER A 105 16.73 -23.04 33.61
N LEU A 106 16.32 -23.53 34.79
CA LEU A 106 15.91 -22.67 35.90
C LEU A 106 16.95 -21.68 36.43
N THR A 107 18.21 -21.84 36.06
CA THR A 107 19.32 -21.17 36.73
C THR A 107 20.48 -20.96 35.76
N SER A 108 21.32 -19.98 36.10
CA SER A 108 22.50 -19.41 35.43
C SER A 108 22.45 -19.09 33.93
N GLN A 109 21.95 -19.97 33.07
CA GLN A 109 21.84 -19.84 31.61
C GLN A 109 20.87 -18.73 31.20
N SER A 110 19.73 -18.64 31.88
CA SER A 110 18.68 -17.63 31.65
C SER A 110 19.15 -16.17 31.78
N ARG A 111 20.19 -15.90 32.57
CA ARG A 111 20.73 -14.53 32.74
C ARG A 111 21.65 -14.15 31.59
N SER A 112 22.48 -15.10 31.16
CA SER A 112 23.36 -14.90 30.00
C SER A 112 22.51 -14.70 28.74
N SER A 113 21.45 -15.50 28.56
CA SER A 113 20.52 -15.30 27.44
C SER A 113 19.78 -13.98 27.56
N TYR A 114 19.29 -13.58 28.74
CA TYR A 114 18.61 -12.29 28.91
C TYR A 114 19.49 -11.10 28.52
N ILE A 115 20.72 -11.01 29.05
CA ILE A 115 21.64 -9.89 28.73
C ILE A 115 21.97 -9.86 27.24
N ILE A 116 22.24 -11.03 26.65
CA ILE A 116 22.53 -11.16 25.22
C ILE A 116 21.30 -10.69 24.41
N THR A 117 20.10 -11.14 24.78
CA THR A 117 18.85 -10.71 24.14
C THR A 117 18.63 -9.21 24.28
N CYS A 118 18.94 -8.58 25.42
CA CYS A 118 18.83 -7.11 25.56
C CYS A 118 19.66 -6.38 24.51
N ILE A 119 20.92 -6.79 24.33
CA ILE A 119 21.83 -6.15 23.37
C ILE A 119 21.25 -6.25 21.95
N PHE A 120 20.82 -7.43 21.55
CA PHE A 120 20.30 -7.64 20.20
C PHE A 120 18.89 -7.05 19.99
N VAL A 121 18.07 -6.96 21.04
CA VAL A 121 16.77 -6.26 21.00
C VAL A 121 16.98 -4.76 20.84
N PHE A 122 17.98 -4.16 21.50
CA PHE A 122 18.30 -2.73 21.28
C PHE A 122 18.71 -2.46 19.83
N ILE A 123 19.49 -3.37 19.25
CA ILE A 123 19.88 -3.29 17.83
C ILE A 123 18.66 -3.46 16.92
N THR A 124 17.81 -4.46 17.19
CA THR A 124 16.58 -4.72 16.44
C THR A 124 15.63 -3.51 16.51
N ALA A 125 15.41 -2.96 17.70
CA ALA A 125 14.56 -1.80 17.93
C ALA A 125 15.11 -0.54 17.25
N ALA A 126 16.44 -0.32 17.25
CA ALA A 126 17.04 0.79 16.53
C ALA A 126 16.82 0.69 15.01
N VAL A 127 16.97 -0.50 14.44
CA VAL A 127 16.73 -0.75 13.02
C VAL A 127 15.26 -0.55 12.65
N LEU A 128 14.33 -1.11 13.44
CA LEU A 128 12.90 -0.93 13.20
C LEU A 128 12.46 0.52 13.41
N ALA A 129 13.04 1.24 14.36
CA ALA A 129 12.77 2.66 14.56
C ALA A 129 13.21 3.51 13.36
N GLU A 130 14.35 3.21 12.74
CA GLU A 130 14.78 3.90 11.51
C GLU A 130 13.84 3.64 10.33
N ILE A 131 13.35 2.41 10.19
CA ILE A 131 12.38 2.06 9.15
C ILE A 131 11.03 2.73 9.42
N CYS A 132 10.53 2.68 10.65
CA CYS A 132 9.31 3.35 11.08
C CYS A 132 9.37 4.86 10.85
N SER A 133 10.55 5.46 11.04
CA SER A 133 10.75 6.89 10.83
C SER A 133 10.68 7.28 9.36
N ALA A 134 11.20 6.42 8.48
CA ALA A 134 11.11 6.61 7.03
C ALA A 134 9.70 6.33 6.48
N LEU A 135 8.92 5.44 7.12
CA LEU A 135 7.63 4.97 6.65
C LEU A 135 6.58 4.96 7.78
N PRO A 136 6.07 6.13 8.20
CA PRO A 136 5.17 6.26 9.35
C PRO A 136 3.70 5.96 9.02
N ALA A 137 3.41 4.87 8.31
CA ALA A 137 2.04 4.47 7.93
C ALA A 137 1.45 3.36 8.83
N ALA A 138 0.13 3.40 9.06
CA ALA A 138 -0.56 2.33 9.78
C ALA A 138 -0.43 0.99 9.04
N GLY A 139 -0.30 -0.11 9.79
CA GLY A 139 0.04 -1.42 9.23
C GLY A 139 1.54 -1.73 9.19
N SER A 140 2.37 -0.72 9.51
CA SER A 140 3.80 -0.78 9.82
C SER A 140 4.58 -1.97 9.26
N ILE A 141 4.66 -3.10 9.98
CA ILE A 141 5.52 -4.25 9.67
C ILE A 141 5.32 -4.78 8.24
N TYR A 142 4.09 -4.92 7.75
CA TYR A 142 3.87 -5.44 6.39
C TYR A 142 4.28 -4.42 5.34
N PHE A 143 4.01 -3.14 5.60
CA PHE A 143 4.38 -2.05 4.70
C PHE A 143 5.90 -1.87 4.66
N TRP A 144 6.56 -1.96 5.83
CA TRP A 144 8.01 -1.96 5.95
C TRP A 144 8.66 -3.14 5.22
N ALA A 145 8.04 -4.32 5.28
CA ALA A 145 8.50 -5.49 4.53
C ALA A 145 8.32 -5.31 3.01
N ALA A 146 7.21 -4.69 2.59
CA ALA A 146 6.95 -4.40 1.20
C ALA A 146 7.99 -3.43 0.62
N GLU A 147 8.22 -2.30 1.28
CA GLU A 147 9.23 -1.34 0.83
C GLU A 147 10.66 -1.91 0.91
N SER A 148 10.97 -2.72 1.94
CA SER A 148 12.28 -3.40 2.05
C SER A 148 12.52 -4.46 0.97
N GLY A 149 11.47 -4.98 0.33
CA GLY A 149 11.58 -5.92 -0.79
C GLY A 149 11.79 -5.24 -2.15
N GLY A 150 11.75 -3.90 -2.20
CA GLY A 150 11.92 -3.10 -3.40
C GLY A 150 10.86 -3.38 -4.49
N LYS A 151 11.09 -2.85 -5.70
CA LYS A 151 10.12 -2.97 -6.82
C LYS A 151 9.83 -4.41 -7.25
N LYS A 152 10.80 -5.33 -7.09
CA LYS A 152 10.72 -6.71 -7.60
C LYS A 152 10.06 -7.68 -6.61
N TYR A 153 10.44 -7.63 -5.34
CA TYR A 153 9.98 -8.59 -4.32
C TYR A 153 9.06 -7.96 -3.27
N GLY A 154 8.91 -6.63 -3.26
CA GLY A 154 8.16 -5.90 -2.25
C GLY A 154 6.73 -6.36 -2.12
N ARG A 155 6.04 -6.59 -3.24
CA ARG A 155 4.69 -7.15 -3.22
C ARG A 155 4.63 -8.50 -2.52
N LEU A 156 5.49 -9.46 -2.87
CA LEU A 156 5.49 -10.77 -2.23
C LEU A 156 5.78 -10.68 -0.72
N PHE A 157 6.77 -9.86 -0.34
CA PHE A 157 7.14 -9.68 1.07
C PHE A 157 6.01 -9.04 1.88
N GLY A 158 5.33 -8.04 1.31
CA GLY A 158 4.18 -7.40 1.92
C GLY A 158 3.03 -8.37 2.19
N PHE A 159 2.65 -9.21 1.22
CA PHE A 159 1.58 -10.19 1.39
C PHE A 159 1.92 -11.26 2.43
N ILE A 160 3.14 -11.81 2.42
CA ILE A 160 3.57 -12.81 3.40
C ILE A 160 3.54 -12.22 4.81
N VAL A 161 4.13 -11.03 4.98
CA VAL A 161 4.21 -10.38 6.29
C VAL A 161 2.85 -9.89 6.77
N ALA A 162 1.96 -9.49 5.88
CA ALA A 162 0.59 -9.14 6.23
C ALA A 162 -0.14 -10.29 6.92
N TRP A 163 -0.03 -11.52 6.40
CA TRP A 163 -0.61 -12.71 7.02
C TRP A 163 0.08 -13.12 8.32
N TRP A 164 1.42 -13.07 8.34
CA TRP A 164 2.22 -13.33 9.53
C TRP A 164 1.82 -12.40 10.68
N SER A 165 1.83 -11.09 10.43
CA SER A 165 1.52 -10.06 11.42
C SER A 165 0.06 -10.16 11.88
N THR A 166 -0.89 -10.34 10.95
CA THR A 166 -2.31 -10.46 11.31
C THR A 166 -2.57 -11.68 12.19
N THR A 167 -1.96 -12.84 11.89
CA THR A 167 -2.10 -14.04 12.72
C THR A 167 -1.41 -13.88 14.07
N ALA A 168 -0.22 -13.28 14.11
CA ALA A 168 0.53 -13.04 15.34
C ALA A 168 -0.26 -12.15 16.31
N TRP A 169 -0.70 -10.98 15.85
CA TRP A 169 -1.38 -10.00 16.69
C TRP A 169 -2.78 -10.45 17.15
N THR A 170 -3.52 -11.22 16.33
CA THR A 170 -4.81 -11.80 16.76
C THR A 170 -4.61 -12.91 17.80
N THR A 171 -3.59 -13.75 17.62
CA THR A 171 -3.24 -14.79 18.59
C THR A 171 -2.72 -14.19 19.90
N PHE A 172 -1.99 -13.09 19.83
CA PHE A 172 -1.53 -12.36 21.01
C PHE A 172 -2.71 -11.91 21.89
N VAL A 173 -3.74 -11.30 21.30
CA VAL A 173 -4.96 -10.90 22.03
C VAL A 173 -5.61 -12.10 22.72
N ALA A 174 -5.79 -13.23 22.02
CA ALA A 174 -6.34 -14.45 22.59
C ALA A 174 -5.49 -14.99 23.76
N SER A 175 -4.16 -14.94 23.62
CA SER A 175 -3.20 -15.39 24.64
C SER A 175 -3.30 -14.58 25.93
N VAL A 176 -3.45 -13.24 25.82
CA VAL A 176 -3.60 -12.36 27.00
C VAL A 176 -4.95 -12.58 27.68
N CYS A 177 -6.03 -12.84 26.92
CA CYS A 177 -7.33 -13.21 27.48
C CYS A 177 -7.25 -14.49 28.32
N GLN A 178 -6.62 -15.53 27.79
CA GLN A 178 -6.43 -16.79 28.51
C GLN A 178 -5.54 -16.61 29.74
N ALA A 179 -4.43 -15.87 29.63
CA ALA A 179 -3.58 -15.56 30.77
C ALA A 179 -4.39 -14.90 31.89
N THR A 180 -5.20 -13.89 31.56
CA THR A 180 -6.08 -13.22 32.53
C THR A 180 -7.04 -14.19 33.21
N ALA A 181 -7.64 -15.11 32.45
CA ALA A 181 -8.51 -16.16 32.99
C ALA A 181 -7.76 -17.11 33.94
N ASN A 182 -6.54 -17.52 33.59
CA ASN A 182 -5.72 -18.43 34.41
C ASN A 182 -5.39 -17.82 35.77
N PHE A 183 -5.17 -16.51 35.81
CA PHE A 183 -4.96 -15.81 37.08
C PHE A 183 -6.18 -15.74 37.97
N LEU A 184 -7.35 -15.59 37.36
CA LEU A 184 -8.60 -15.60 38.11
C LEU A 184 -8.90 -17.00 38.63
N LEU A 185 -8.71 -18.03 37.79
CA LEU A 185 -9.04 -19.42 38.12
C LEU A 185 -8.04 -20.06 39.10
N SER A 186 -6.83 -19.52 39.22
CA SER A 186 -5.84 -20.04 40.18
C SER A 186 -6.21 -19.78 41.64
N GLU A 187 -7.09 -18.82 41.90
CA GLU A 187 -7.67 -18.60 43.23
C GLU A 187 -8.47 -19.82 43.73
N ILE A 188 -8.99 -20.67 42.84
CA ILE A 188 -9.71 -21.90 43.20
C ILE A 188 -8.79 -22.84 43.98
N SER A 189 -7.56 -23.01 43.52
CA SER A 189 -6.54 -23.85 44.16
C SER A 189 -6.03 -23.22 45.46
N VAL A 190 -5.76 -21.91 45.45
CA VAL A 190 -5.26 -21.18 46.63
C VAL A 190 -6.27 -21.19 47.80
N PHE A 191 -7.56 -21.02 47.50
CA PHE A 191 -8.62 -21.09 48.52
C PHE A 191 -9.09 -22.51 48.83
N GLY A 192 -8.56 -23.53 48.15
CA GLY A 192 -8.92 -24.93 48.37
C GLY A 192 -10.39 -25.23 48.06
N LEU A 193 -10.95 -24.59 47.04
CA LEU A 193 -12.33 -24.85 46.61
C LEU A 193 -12.44 -26.23 45.95
N GLU A 194 -13.58 -26.90 46.15
CA GLU A 194 -13.86 -28.24 45.58
C GLU A 194 -14.15 -28.18 44.07
N PHE A 195 -13.17 -27.76 43.27
CA PHE A 195 -13.22 -27.78 41.81
C PHE A 195 -11.86 -28.19 41.25
N SER A 196 -11.86 -29.15 40.33
CA SER A 196 -10.63 -29.62 39.69
C SER A 196 -9.98 -28.49 38.91
N THR A 197 -8.72 -28.16 39.22
CA THR A 197 -7.88 -27.26 38.42
C THR A 197 -6.97 -28.01 37.45
N ASP A 198 -7.20 -29.31 37.29
CA ASP A 198 -6.47 -30.10 36.30
C ASP A 198 -6.89 -29.66 34.91
N VAL A 199 -5.92 -29.14 34.16
CA VAL A 199 -6.05 -28.78 32.75
C VAL A 199 -6.61 -29.93 31.90
N ASN A 200 -6.57 -31.18 32.39
CA ASN A 200 -7.07 -32.37 31.68
C ASN A 200 -8.54 -32.42 31.60
N ASP A 201 -9.10 -32.01 32.71
CA ASP A 201 -10.50 -32.08 32.91
C ASP A 201 -11.12 -31.18 31.87
N ILE A 202 -11.91 -31.78 31.00
CA ILE A 202 -12.65 -31.06 29.99
C ILE A 202 -13.59 -30.03 30.64
N LYS A 203 -14.05 -30.28 31.88
CA LYS A 203 -14.84 -29.33 32.65
C LYS A 203 -14.03 -28.10 33.04
N PHE A 204 -12.78 -28.28 33.49
CA PHE A 204 -11.90 -27.16 33.81
C PHE A 204 -11.57 -26.35 32.55
N ARG A 205 -11.22 -27.02 31.44
CA ARG A 205 -10.97 -26.36 30.15
C ARG A 205 -12.18 -25.59 29.63
N ALA A 206 -13.38 -26.13 29.80
CA ALA A 206 -14.61 -25.43 29.43
C ALA A 206 -14.81 -24.15 30.27
N VAL A 207 -14.57 -24.20 31.59
CA VAL A 207 -14.62 -23.00 32.44
C VAL A 207 -13.56 -21.99 32.03
N GLN A 208 -12.33 -22.45 31.78
CA GLN A 208 -11.23 -21.60 31.32
C GLN A 208 -11.56 -20.92 29.98
N TRP A 209 -12.13 -21.64 29.03
CA TRP A 209 -12.59 -21.10 27.76
C TRP A 209 -13.71 -20.07 27.96
N ILE A 210 -14.77 -20.39 28.71
CA ILE A 210 -15.89 -19.46 28.96
C ILE A 210 -15.41 -18.16 29.61
N VAL A 211 -14.54 -18.26 30.63
CA VAL A 211 -14.00 -17.07 31.31
C VAL A 211 -13.13 -16.25 30.36
N SER A 212 -12.32 -16.91 29.52
CA SER A 212 -11.48 -16.23 28.52
C SER A 212 -12.33 -15.48 27.48
N GLU A 213 -13.42 -16.09 27.01
CA GLU A 213 -14.38 -15.47 26.08
C GLU A 213 -15.09 -14.27 26.70
N VAL A 214 -15.55 -14.39 27.95
CA VAL A 214 -16.16 -13.26 28.67
C VAL A 214 -15.18 -12.11 28.82
N ILE A 215 -13.92 -12.41 29.18
CA ILE A 215 -12.85 -11.40 29.27
C ILE A 215 -12.59 -10.76 27.92
N LEU A 216 -12.53 -11.54 26.84
CA LEU A 216 -12.36 -11.04 25.47
C LEU A 216 -13.51 -10.10 25.09
N PHE A 217 -14.77 -10.50 25.35
CA PHE A 217 -15.94 -9.69 25.06
C PHE A 217 -15.94 -8.37 25.85
N LEU A 218 -15.57 -8.41 27.12
CA LEU A 218 -15.45 -7.21 27.97
C LEU A 218 -14.31 -6.29 27.52
N GLY A 219 -13.14 -6.85 27.20
CA GLY A 219 -11.98 -6.09 26.73
C GLY A 219 -12.23 -5.44 25.36
N VAL A 220 -12.82 -6.19 24.41
CA VAL A 220 -13.22 -5.65 23.11
C VAL A 220 -14.36 -4.65 23.24
N GLY A 221 -15.28 -4.84 24.19
CA GLY A 221 -16.35 -3.89 24.49
C GLY A 221 -15.81 -2.50 24.83
N MET A 222 -14.65 -2.42 25.48
CA MET A 222 -13.97 -1.14 25.75
C MET A 222 -13.50 -0.45 24.47
N ASN A 223 -13.27 -1.20 23.38
CA ASN A 223 -12.85 -0.63 22.10
C ASN A 223 -13.97 0.15 21.38
N TYR A 224 -15.21 0.05 21.85
CA TYR A 224 -16.34 0.83 21.34
C TYR A 224 -16.63 2.09 22.16
N LEU A 225 -15.85 2.34 23.22
CA LEU A 225 -15.96 3.55 24.02
C LEU A 225 -15.53 4.79 23.22
N ASN A 226 -16.02 5.96 23.63
CA ASN A 226 -15.72 7.22 22.97
C ASN A 226 -14.20 7.47 22.90
N PRO A 227 -13.61 7.88 21.76
CA PRO A 227 -12.18 8.12 21.59
C PRO A 227 -11.50 8.92 22.72
N LYS A 228 -12.19 9.93 23.27
CA LYS A 228 -11.68 10.75 24.38
C LYS A 228 -11.42 9.96 25.67
N THR A 229 -12.08 8.81 25.85
CA THR A 229 -11.92 7.94 27.01
C THR A 229 -10.64 7.10 26.91
N TYR A 230 -10.10 6.87 25.70
CA TYR A 230 -8.91 6.05 25.51
C TYR A 230 -7.66 6.64 26.13
N SER A 231 -7.45 7.95 26.05
CA SER A 231 -6.28 8.58 26.71
C SER A 231 -6.29 8.34 28.23
N TYR A 232 -7.47 8.24 28.87
CA TYR A 232 -7.57 7.88 30.28
C TYR A 232 -7.29 6.40 30.51
N ILE A 233 -7.76 5.52 29.63
CA ILE A 233 -7.49 4.07 29.69
C ILE A 233 -5.98 3.80 29.58
N PHE A 234 -5.30 4.41 28.61
CA PHE A 234 -3.85 4.26 28.43
C PHE A 234 -3.07 4.74 29.65
N ARG A 235 -3.44 5.89 30.22
CA ARG A 235 -2.80 6.39 31.46
C ARG A 235 -3.07 5.47 32.64
N ALA A 236 -4.32 5.02 32.82
CA ALA A 236 -4.70 4.10 33.89
C ALA A 236 -3.95 2.76 33.76
N ALA A 237 -3.83 2.22 32.55
CA ALA A 237 -3.03 1.04 32.25
C ALA A 237 -1.58 1.27 32.71
N THR A 238 -0.91 2.32 32.24
CA THR A 238 0.47 2.62 32.64
C THR A 238 0.64 2.79 34.15
N TYR A 239 -0.32 3.42 34.85
CA TYR A 239 -0.24 3.55 36.31
C TYR A 239 -0.42 2.22 37.04
N ILE A 240 -1.33 1.36 36.59
CA ILE A 240 -1.51 0.02 37.15
C ILE A 240 -0.27 -0.83 36.92
N ILE A 241 0.30 -0.71 35.74
CA ILE A 241 1.56 -1.34 35.34
C ILE A 241 2.70 -0.93 36.30
N LEU A 242 2.87 0.38 36.55
CA LEU A 242 3.88 0.89 37.47
C LEU A 242 3.59 0.50 38.94
N LEU A 243 2.32 0.45 39.34
CA LEU A 243 1.91 0.01 40.67
C LEU A 243 2.27 -1.46 40.89
N ASP A 244 1.92 -2.31 39.95
CA ASP A 244 2.26 -3.73 39.96
C ASP A 244 3.79 -3.92 40.01
N PHE A 245 4.53 -3.08 39.28
CA PHE A 245 5.99 -3.02 39.37
C PHE A 245 6.51 -2.72 40.77
N ALA A 246 6.00 -1.66 41.38
CA ALA A 246 6.38 -1.29 42.74
C ALA A 246 6.00 -2.38 43.76
N LEU A 247 4.82 -2.97 43.63
CA LEU A 247 4.36 -4.03 44.54
C LEU A 247 5.28 -5.24 44.50
N ASN A 248 5.72 -5.66 43.33
CA ASN A 248 6.62 -6.80 43.24
C ASN A 248 8.05 -6.47 43.64
N MET A 249 8.58 -5.29 43.30
CA MET A 249 9.92 -4.89 43.74
C MET A 249 10.03 -4.73 45.26
N ILE A 250 8.93 -4.42 45.94
CA ILE A 250 8.94 -4.08 47.36
C ILE A 250 8.22 -5.13 48.19
N TRP A 251 6.94 -5.35 47.91
CA TRP A 251 6.07 -6.15 48.78
C TRP A 251 6.41 -7.64 48.74
N LEU A 252 6.69 -8.18 47.55
CA LEU A 252 7.02 -9.60 47.40
C LEU A 252 8.32 -9.99 48.12
N PRO A 253 9.47 -9.29 47.94
CA PRO A 253 10.68 -9.57 48.71
C PRO A 253 10.49 -9.45 50.21
N ILE A 254 9.71 -8.46 50.67
CA ILE A 254 9.38 -8.31 52.09
C ILE A 254 8.54 -9.50 52.59
N GLY A 255 7.61 -10.00 51.78
CA GLY A 255 6.84 -11.21 52.08
C GLY A 255 7.73 -12.45 52.14
N ALA A 256 8.49 -12.72 51.08
CA ALA A 256 9.38 -13.87 50.99
C ALA A 256 10.39 -13.92 52.14
N SER A 257 11.06 -12.80 52.45
CA SER A 257 12.02 -12.71 53.56
C SER A 257 11.42 -13.02 54.93
N LYS A 258 10.13 -12.73 55.15
CA LYS A 258 9.44 -13.01 56.42
C LYS A 258 8.91 -14.44 56.52
N THR A 259 8.63 -15.08 55.40
CA THR A 259 7.91 -16.36 55.38
C THR A 259 8.83 -17.56 55.19
N TYR A 260 9.61 -17.61 54.12
CA TYR A 260 10.51 -18.73 53.80
C TYR A 260 11.95 -18.33 53.47
N GLY A 261 12.28 -17.04 53.49
CA GLY A 261 13.62 -16.52 53.21
C GLY A 261 13.92 -16.35 51.71
N PHE A 262 15.12 -15.86 51.41
CA PHE A 262 15.61 -15.72 50.03
C PHE A 262 16.46 -16.91 49.61
N GLN A 263 16.46 -17.20 48.32
CA GLN A 263 17.37 -18.19 47.72
C GLN A 263 18.83 -17.74 47.79
N ASP A 264 19.73 -18.72 47.84
CA ASP A 264 21.17 -18.45 47.89
C ASP A 264 21.67 -17.80 46.60
N ALA A 265 22.63 -16.87 46.71
CA ALA A 265 23.30 -16.30 45.54
C ALA A 265 23.95 -17.38 44.66
N LYS A 266 24.41 -18.49 45.24
CA LYS A 266 24.94 -19.62 44.48
C LYS A 266 23.85 -20.28 43.62
N PHE A 267 22.64 -20.45 44.16
CA PHE A 267 21.48 -20.96 43.43
C PHE A 267 21.16 -20.04 42.24
N VAL A 268 20.97 -18.74 42.52
CA VAL A 268 20.60 -17.74 41.51
C VAL A 268 21.69 -17.59 40.43
N PHE A 269 22.97 -17.54 40.84
CA PHE A 269 24.04 -17.16 39.94
C PHE A 269 24.83 -18.32 39.30
N THR A 270 24.74 -19.56 39.78
CA THR A 270 25.65 -20.63 39.30
C THR A 270 25.00 -21.97 39.00
N GLN A 271 23.83 -22.29 39.58
CA GLN A 271 23.21 -23.57 39.30
C GLN A 271 22.68 -23.63 37.86
N THR A 272 22.47 -24.83 37.34
CA THR A 272 21.76 -25.09 36.08
C THR A 272 20.88 -26.31 36.28
N TYR A 273 19.60 -26.21 35.97
CA TYR A 273 18.68 -27.35 35.95
C TYR A 273 18.30 -27.68 34.51
N ASN A 274 18.51 -28.92 34.09
CA ASN A 274 18.12 -29.38 32.75
C ASN A 274 17.22 -30.58 32.88
N GLU A 275 15.94 -30.35 32.64
CA GLU A 275 14.85 -31.33 32.81
C GLU A 275 14.09 -31.51 31.49
N THR A 276 14.63 -30.98 30.39
CA THR A 276 14.07 -31.17 29.04
C THR A 276 14.46 -32.47 28.39
N GLY A 277 15.46 -33.16 28.93
CA GLY A 277 16.12 -34.28 28.25
C GLY A 277 17.02 -33.84 27.08
N ALA A 278 17.16 -32.53 26.82
CA ALA A 278 18.01 -32.02 25.75
C ALA A 278 19.51 -32.03 26.15
N PRO A 279 20.45 -32.12 25.18
CA PRO A 279 21.87 -31.91 25.46
C PRO A 279 22.14 -30.52 26.07
N PRO A 280 23.18 -30.34 26.90
CA PRO A 280 23.44 -29.08 27.61
C PRO A 280 23.51 -27.82 26.72
N VAL A 281 24.12 -27.94 25.54
CA VAL A 281 24.22 -26.83 24.56
C VAL A 281 22.84 -26.49 24.00
N TRP A 282 22.03 -27.49 23.68
CA TRP A 282 20.69 -27.28 23.16
C TRP A 282 19.77 -26.68 24.22
N ASN A 283 19.88 -27.15 25.47
CA ASN A 283 19.17 -26.57 26.61
C ASN A 283 19.52 -25.08 26.82
N TRP A 284 20.78 -24.70 26.62
CA TRP A 284 21.17 -23.28 26.64
C TRP A 284 20.57 -22.49 25.48
N MET A 285 20.52 -23.05 24.26
CA MET A 285 19.82 -22.42 23.13
C MET A 285 18.32 -22.27 23.38
N LEU A 286 17.68 -23.29 23.97
CA LEU A 286 16.27 -23.24 24.38
C LEU A 286 15.99 -22.16 25.44
N SER A 287 16.97 -21.77 26.25
CA SER A 287 16.80 -20.66 27.20
C SER A 287 16.48 -19.31 26.54
N TYR A 288 16.70 -19.16 25.22
CA TYR A 288 16.31 -17.96 24.47
C TYR A 288 14.83 -17.91 24.11
N TYR A 289 14.13 -19.05 24.11
CA TYR A 289 12.67 -19.14 23.91
C TYR A 289 11.95 -18.18 24.87
N VAL A 290 12.44 -18.15 26.10
CA VAL A 290 12.02 -17.27 27.18
C VAL A 290 12.16 -15.81 26.86
N THR A 291 13.37 -15.42 26.49
CA THR A 291 13.71 -14.02 26.29
C THR A 291 13.08 -13.48 25.02
N ALA A 292 12.83 -14.35 24.03
CA ALA A 292 12.09 -14.03 22.82
C ALA A 292 10.62 -13.71 23.13
N GLY A 293 9.96 -14.52 23.97
CA GLY A 293 8.58 -14.24 24.41
C GLY A 293 8.44 -13.19 25.50
N ILE A 294 9.46 -12.37 25.78
CA ILE A 294 9.37 -11.28 26.78
C ILE A 294 9.80 -9.93 26.18
N LEU A 295 10.69 -9.93 25.18
CA LEU A 295 11.27 -8.71 24.62
C LEU A 295 10.90 -8.50 23.14
N VAL A 296 9.69 -8.93 22.77
CA VAL A 296 9.08 -8.79 21.44
C VAL A 296 7.71 -8.14 21.61
N GLY A 297 7.24 -7.38 20.61
CA GLY A 297 5.96 -6.66 20.65
C GLY A 297 6.07 -5.13 20.77
N PHE A 298 7.29 -4.60 20.88
CA PHE A 298 7.58 -3.17 20.97
C PHE A 298 7.28 -2.38 19.68
N GLU A 299 6.80 -3.01 18.61
CA GLU A 299 6.43 -2.36 17.35
C GLU A 299 4.97 -1.87 17.31
N ALA A 300 4.21 -2.04 18.39
CA ALA A 300 2.81 -1.62 18.47
C ALA A 300 2.58 -0.14 18.12
N SER A 301 3.53 0.75 18.47
CA SER A 301 3.54 2.17 18.10
C SER A 301 3.50 2.38 16.60
N GLY A 302 4.07 1.46 15.81
CA GLY A 302 4.02 1.50 14.36
C GLY A 302 2.61 1.27 13.83
N HIS A 303 1.84 0.35 14.44
CA HIS A 303 0.47 0.06 14.00
C HIS A 303 -0.48 1.25 14.20
N ILE A 304 -0.20 2.10 15.18
CA ILE A 304 -0.99 3.31 15.50
C ILE A 304 -0.33 4.60 14.98
N SER A 305 0.68 4.51 14.10
CA SER A 305 1.46 5.68 13.67
C SER A 305 0.60 6.72 12.95
N GLU A 306 -0.42 6.30 12.19
CA GLU A 306 -1.32 7.21 11.45
C GLU A 306 -2.20 8.07 12.38
N GLU A 307 -2.48 7.59 13.60
CA GLU A 307 -3.19 8.37 14.62
C GLU A 307 -2.20 9.16 15.53
N THR A 308 -0.89 9.02 15.33
CA THR A 308 0.16 9.64 16.16
C THR A 308 0.57 11.01 15.64
N VAL A 309 0.69 11.99 16.54
CA VAL A 309 1.22 13.34 16.23
C VAL A 309 2.73 13.28 16.02
N ASN A 310 3.25 13.89 14.96
CA ASN A 310 4.66 13.78 14.55
C ASN A 310 5.09 12.31 14.40
N ALA A 311 4.29 11.52 13.67
CA ALA A 311 4.39 10.07 13.52
C ALA A 311 5.80 9.58 13.19
N SER A 312 6.52 10.25 12.28
CA SER A 312 7.89 9.92 11.86
C SER A 312 8.91 9.91 13.01
N THR A 313 8.72 10.73 14.05
CA THR A 313 9.65 10.83 15.19
C THR A 313 9.06 10.21 16.45
N THR A 314 7.78 10.44 16.71
CA THR A 314 7.08 9.97 17.90
C THR A 314 6.92 8.46 17.90
N ALA A 315 6.52 7.84 16.78
CA ALA A 315 6.37 6.39 16.69
C ALA A 315 7.73 5.69 16.76
N ALA A 316 8.74 6.19 16.04
CA ALA A 316 10.11 5.67 16.08
C ALA A 316 10.72 5.72 17.50
N ARG A 317 10.56 6.85 18.20
CA ARG A 317 10.96 6.98 19.62
C ARG A 317 10.16 6.03 20.52
N GLY A 318 8.88 5.85 20.26
CA GLY A 318 8.02 4.90 20.98
C GLY A 318 8.54 3.47 20.90
N ILE A 319 8.89 3.02 19.70
CA ILE A 319 9.48 1.68 19.43
C ILE A 319 10.81 1.51 20.18
N PHE A 320 11.74 2.45 20.01
CA PHE A 320 13.07 2.32 20.60
C PHE A 320 13.06 2.40 22.14
N TRP A 321 12.38 3.40 22.71
CA TRP A 321 12.40 3.61 24.16
C TRP A 321 11.53 2.60 24.92
N SER A 322 10.47 2.06 24.30
CA SER A 322 9.72 0.96 24.92
C SER A 322 10.60 -0.28 25.06
N ALA A 323 11.25 -0.73 23.98
CA ALA A 323 12.17 -1.86 24.01
C ALA A 323 13.31 -1.67 25.04
N VAL A 324 13.88 -0.46 25.12
CA VAL A 324 14.91 -0.12 26.11
C VAL A 324 14.37 -0.18 27.54
N ALA A 325 13.21 0.45 27.79
CA ALA A 325 12.59 0.44 29.11
C ALA A 325 12.26 -1.00 29.56
N SER A 326 11.68 -1.79 28.67
CA SER A 326 11.36 -3.20 28.87
C SER A 326 12.59 -4.03 29.23
N ALA A 327 13.65 -3.97 28.44
CA ALA A 327 14.85 -4.75 28.72
C ALA A 327 15.51 -4.37 30.06
N VAL A 328 15.60 -3.05 30.35
CA VAL A 328 16.27 -2.53 31.55
C VAL A 328 15.45 -2.77 32.82
N ILE A 329 14.13 -2.61 32.76
CA ILE A 329 13.24 -2.83 33.91
C ILE A 329 13.02 -4.33 34.17
N GLY A 330 12.95 -5.14 33.12
CA GLY A 330 12.72 -6.58 33.23
C GLY A 330 13.90 -7.33 33.86
N PHE A 331 15.16 -6.93 33.61
CA PHE A 331 16.32 -7.68 34.15
C PHE A 331 16.38 -7.72 35.69
N PRO A 332 16.31 -6.59 36.42
CA PRO A 332 16.25 -6.60 37.89
C PRO A 332 15.06 -7.39 38.43
N LEU A 333 13.94 -7.33 37.72
CA LEU A 333 12.71 -8.05 38.05
C LEU A 333 12.91 -9.56 37.96
N VAL A 334 13.54 -10.06 36.90
CA VAL A 334 13.94 -11.48 36.77
C VAL A 334 14.79 -11.92 37.95
N ILE A 335 15.83 -11.15 38.27
CA ILE A 335 16.78 -11.50 39.33
C ILE A 335 16.08 -11.51 40.69
N MET A 336 15.26 -10.50 40.97
CA MET A 336 14.48 -10.41 42.21
C MET A 336 13.56 -11.62 42.38
N PHE A 337 12.87 -12.05 41.31
CA PHE A 337 12.03 -13.25 41.37
C PHE A 337 12.81 -14.51 41.68
N LEU A 338 13.96 -14.72 41.04
CA LEU A 338 14.81 -15.87 41.32
C LEU A 338 15.24 -15.93 42.79
N PHE A 339 15.46 -14.77 43.43
CA PHE A 339 15.72 -14.69 44.87
C PHE A 339 14.50 -14.97 45.74
N CYS A 340 13.30 -14.65 45.27
CA CYS A 340 12.05 -14.84 46.01
C CYS A 340 11.38 -16.20 45.73
N LEU A 341 11.97 -17.09 44.92
CA LEU A 341 11.39 -18.41 44.68
C LEU A 341 11.41 -19.27 45.95
N PRO A 342 10.33 -20.02 46.25
CA PRO A 342 10.38 -21.06 47.27
C PRO A 342 11.28 -22.21 46.80
N ASP A 343 11.55 -23.16 47.71
CA ASP A 343 12.28 -24.38 47.36
C ASP A 343 11.61 -25.12 46.19
N LEU A 344 12.43 -25.78 45.35
CA LEU A 344 11.96 -26.35 44.08
C LEU A 344 10.88 -27.41 44.28
N ASP A 345 10.98 -28.22 45.34
CA ASP A 345 9.99 -29.24 45.64
C ASP A 345 8.62 -28.64 45.97
N VAL A 346 8.61 -27.50 46.67
CA VAL A 346 7.38 -26.74 46.97
C VAL A 346 6.83 -26.12 45.68
N LEU A 347 7.70 -25.54 44.86
CA LEU A 347 7.30 -24.94 43.58
C LEU A 347 6.64 -25.95 42.64
N TYR A 348 7.13 -27.20 42.61
CA TYR A 348 6.57 -28.27 41.78
C TYR A 348 5.28 -28.87 42.34
N SER A 349 5.01 -28.68 43.63
CA SER A 349 3.77 -29.13 44.25
C SER A 349 2.54 -28.31 43.86
N PHE A 350 2.73 -27.11 43.33
CA PHE A 350 1.64 -26.23 42.94
C PHE A 350 0.78 -26.84 41.81
N ALA A 351 -0.53 -26.87 42.03
CA ALA A 351 -1.53 -27.44 41.13
C ALA A 351 -2.37 -26.38 40.41
N SER A 352 -2.08 -25.09 40.64
CA SER A 352 -2.80 -24.00 40.02
C SER A 352 -2.41 -23.85 38.54
N PRO A 353 -3.36 -23.46 37.66
CA PRO A 353 -3.08 -23.10 36.26
C PRO A 353 -1.99 -22.03 36.15
N GLN A 354 -1.91 -21.20 37.18
CA GLN A 354 -0.91 -20.18 37.36
C GLN A 354 -0.15 -20.35 38.69
N PRO A 355 1.03 -21.00 38.65
CA PRO A 355 1.85 -21.24 39.84
C PRO A 355 2.29 -19.96 40.57
N PHE A 356 2.25 -18.83 39.87
CA PHE A 356 2.66 -17.55 40.41
C PHE A 356 1.69 -16.98 41.47
N VAL A 357 0.39 -17.30 41.35
CA VAL A 357 -0.59 -16.91 42.39
C VAL A 357 -0.30 -17.65 43.69
N ASP A 358 0.14 -18.91 43.60
CA ASP A 358 0.56 -19.70 44.77
C ASP A 358 1.81 -19.11 45.42
N ILE A 359 2.78 -18.62 44.63
CA ILE A 359 3.96 -17.93 45.18
C ILE A 359 3.54 -16.69 45.97
N TYR A 360 2.62 -15.89 45.44
CA TYR A 360 2.08 -14.74 46.18
C TYR A 360 1.35 -15.15 47.45
N ALA A 361 0.52 -16.19 47.38
CA ALA A 361 -0.21 -16.72 48.52
C ALA A 361 0.75 -17.26 49.60
N LEU A 362 1.83 -17.94 49.19
CA LEU A 362 2.86 -18.46 50.07
C LEU A 362 3.68 -17.34 50.71
N ALA A 363 4.07 -16.32 49.95
CA ALA A 363 4.91 -15.22 50.46
C ALA A 363 4.15 -14.23 51.34
N LEU A 364 2.90 -13.89 50.98
CA LEU A 364 2.11 -12.80 51.59
C LEU A 364 0.96 -13.31 52.47
N GLY A 365 0.57 -14.58 52.31
CA GLY A 365 -0.58 -15.18 52.97
C GLY A 365 -1.89 -15.09 52.16
N PRO A 366 -2.95 -15.79 52.62
CA PRO A 366 -4.17 -16.06 51.83
C PRO A 366 -5.09 -14.85 51.61
N ARG A 367 -4.83 -13.69 52.24
CA ARG A 367 -5.65 -12.48 52.08
C ARG A 367 -4.90 -11.36 51.36
N ALA A 368 -3.62 -11.18 51.68
CA ALA A 368 -2.81 -10.13 51.12
C ALA A 368 -2.48 -10.36 49.64
N HIS A 369 -2.24 -11.62 49.24
CA HIS A 369 -1.92 -11.95 47.86
C HIS A 369 -3.04 -11.57 46.87
N VAL A 370 -4.31 -11.60 47.31
CA VAL A 370 -5.48 -11.25 46.49
C VAL A 370 -5.35 -9.83 45.93
N VAL A 371 -4.85 -8.88 46.73
CA VAL A 371 -4.64 -7.50 46.27
C VAL A 371 -3.64 -7.46 45.11
N MET A 372 -2.54 -8.20 45.25
CA MET A 372 -1.50 -8.31 44.23
C MET A 372 -2.02 -9.01 42.97
N ASN A 373 -2.83 -10.05 43.15
CA ASN A 373 -3.45 -10.77 42.04
C ASN A 373 -4.48 -9.89 41.29
N VAL A 374 -5.30 -9.12 42.00
CA VAL A 374 -6.30 -8.20 41.42
C VAL A 374 -5.62 -7.10 40.61
N VAL A 375 -4.57 -6.48 41.15
CA VAL A 375 -3.81 -5.42 40.44
C VAL A 375 -3.34 -5.92 39.08
N CYS A 376 -2.81 -7.14 39.01
CA CYS A 376 -2.32 -7.63 37.74
C CYS A 376 -3.41 -8.28 36.85
N ILE A 377 -4.57 -8.73 37.38
CA ILE A 377 -5.75 -9.01 36.52
C ILE A 377 -6.18 -7.73 35.81
N LEU A 378 -6.22 -6.60 36.54
CA LEU A 378 -6.57 -5.31 35.94
C LEU A 378 -5.53 -4.87 34.90
N GLY A 379 -4.23 -5.07 35.18
CA GLY A 379 -3.14 -4.79 34.24
C GLY A 379 -3.28 -5.57 32.93
N LEU A 380 -3.52 -6.88 33.01
CA LEU A 380 -3.75 -7.72 31.83
C LEU A 380 -5.05 -7.34 31.10
N PHE A 381 -6.11 -7.00 31.83
CA PHE A 381 -7.37 -6.58 31.23
C PHE A 381 -7.20 -5.29 30.39
N PHE A 382 -6.44 -4.32 30.90
CA PHE A 382 -6.11 -3.13 30.12
C PHE A 382 -5.17 -3.42 28.94
N ASN A 383 -4.26 -4.40 29.07
CA ASN A 383 -3.45 -4.86 27.94
C ASN A 383 -4.33 -5.34 26.78
N ILE A 384 -5.34 -6.19 27.05
CA ILE A 384 -6.25 -6.71 26.01
C ILE A 384 -6.86 -5.57 25.18
N THR A 385 -7.27 -4.48 25.84
CA THR A 385 -7.81 -3.29 25.16
C THR A 385 -6.75 -2.61 24.29
N ILE A 386 -5.54 -2.40 24.82
CA ILE A 386 -4.42 -1.76 24.09
C ILE A 386 -3.97 -2.61 22.89
N ALA A 387 -3.79 -3.91 23.08
CA ALA A 387 -3.46 -4.87 22.03
C ALA A 387 -4.56 -4.95 20.97
N GLY A 388 -5.83 -4.93 21.40
CA GLY A 388 -6.98 -4.93 20.50
C GLY A 388 -7.03 -3.70 19.61
N VAL A 389 -6.67 -2.51 20.13
CA VAL A 389 -6.52 -1.29 19.33
C VAL A 389 -5.44 -1.46 18.28
N ALA A 390 -4.22 -1.85 18.66
CA ALA A 390 -3.11 -2.02 17.72
C ALA A 390 -3.42 -3.08 16.64
N SER A 391 -3.94 -4.23 17.04
CA SER A 391 -4.32 -5.33 16.14
C SER A 391 -5.42 -4.92 15.16
N SER A 392 -6.43 -4.15 15.60
CA SER A 392 -7.50 -3.72 14.70
C SER A 392 -7.01 -2.74 13.62
N ARG A 393 -6.03 -1.88 13.92
CA ARG A 393 -5.44 -0.95 12.94
C ARG A 393 -4.58 -1.70 11.93
N LEU A 394 -3.84 -2.70 12.38
CA LEU A 394 -3.11 -3.60 11.49
C LEU A 394 -4.05 -4.32 10.52
N ILE A 395 -5.11 -4.96 11.02
CA ILE A 395 -6.09 -5.69 10.17
C ILE A 395 -6.77 -4.74 9.18
N TRP A 396 -7.14 -3.54 9.64
CA TRP A 396 -7.71 -2.52 8.78
C TRP A 396 -6.75 -2.09 7.66
N ALA A 397 -5.50 -1.81 7.98
CA ALA A 397 -4.50 -1.39 7.00
C ALA A 397 -4.24 -2.50 5.97
N VAL A 398 -4.13 -3.75 6.41
CA VAL A 398 -3.97 -4.91 5.52
C VAL A 398 -5.21 -5.10 4.62
N ALA A 399 -6.41 -4.87 5.14
CA ALA A 399 -7.64 -4.94 4.36
C ALA A 399 -7.78 -3.78 3.35
N ARG A 400 -7.36 -2.56 3.71
CA ARG A 400 -7.34 -1.40 2.81
C ARG A 400 -6.51 -1.68 1.55
N ASP A 401 -5.39 -2.38 1.72
CA ASP A 401 -4.47 -2.70 0.65
C ASP A 401 -4.85 -4.01 -0.09
N GLY A 402 -6.06 -4.54 0.15
CA GLY A 402 -6.65 -5.63 -0.65
C GLY A 402 -6.15 -7.04 -0.35
N VAL A 403 -5.36 -7.24 0.71
CA VAL A 403 -4.73 -8.56 1.01
C VAL A 403 -5.70 -9.55 1.62
N LEU A 404 -6.61 -9.09 2.47
CA LEU A 404 -7.55 -9.97 3.19
C LEU A 404 -8.79 -10.28 2.34
N PRO A 405 -9.38 -11.49 2.49
CA PRO A 405 -10.68 -11.78 1.93
C PRO A 405 -11.73 -10.83 2.52
N PHE A 406 -12.72 -10.42 1.71
CA PHE A 406 -13.72 -9.41 2.09
C PHE A 406 -13.12 -8.03 2.45
N SER A 407 -11.94 -7.70 1.92
CA SER A 407 -11.24 -6.41 2.07
C SER A 407 -12.17 -5.21 1.91
N GLY A 408 -13.10 -5.23 0.95
CA GLY A 408 -14.06 -4.16 0.71
C GLY A 408 -14.99 -3.83 1.89
N TRP A 409 -15.27 -4.78 2.79
CA TRP A 409 -16.05 -4.54 4.02
C TRP A 409 -15.14 -4.26 5.21
N ILE A 410 -14.03 -4.99 5.34
CA ILE A 410 -13.11 -4.88 6.50
C ILE A 410 -12.40 -3.51 6.52
N SER A 411 -12.07 -2.97 5.35
CA SER A 411 -11.39 -1.67 5.19
C SER A 411 -12.27 -0.46 5.48
N GLN A 412 -13.59 -0.62 5.61
CA GLN A 412 -14.50 0.49 5.85
C GLN A 412 -14.27 1.13 7.22
N VAL A 413 -14.26 2.46 7.22
CA VAL A 413 -14.08 3.28 8.42
C VAL A 413 -15.43 3.91 8.80
N SER A 414 -15.77 3.89 10.09
CA SER A 414 -17.00 4.52 10.60
C SER A 414 -16.95 6.05 10.46
N ALA A 415 -18.10 6.72 10.53
CA ALA A 415 -18.22 8.19 10.54
C ALA A 415 -17.35 8.89 11.61
N LYS A 416 -16.96 8.17 12.67
CA LYS A 416 -16.04 8.66 13.71
C LYS A 416 -14.56 8.47 13.38
N LYS A 417 -14.21 8.07 12.15
CA LYS A 417 -12.85 7.68 11.73
C LYS A 417 -12.29 6.49 12.52
N GLU A 418 -13.12 5.49 12.82
CA GLU A 418 -12.76 4.27 13.56
C GLU A 418 -12.97 3.00 12.70
N PRO A 419 -12.02 2.05 12.64
CA PRO A 419 -12.14 0.83 11.84
C PRO A 419 -12.96 -0.26 12.58
N ARG A 420 -14.27 -0.07 12.70
CA ARG A 420 -15.15 -0.97 13.49
C ARG A 420 -15.26 -2.37 12.92
N ASN A 421 -15.33 -2.50 11.60
CA ASN A 421 -15.44 -3.81 10.95
C ASN A 421 -14.19 -4.67 11.21
N ALA A 422 -13.00 -4.05 11.18
CA ALA A 422 -11.75 -4.72 11.54
C ALA A 422 -11.71 -5.19 13.01
N VAL A 423 -12.28 -4.42 13.95
CA VAL A 423 -12.42 -4.85 15.36
C VAL A 423 -13.29 -6.10 15.49
N ILE A 424 -14.39 -6.18 14.73
CA ILE A 424 -15.29 -7.35 14.73
C ILE A 424 -14.55 -8.58 14.20
N VAL A 425 -13.82 -8.44 13.09
CA VAL A 425 -13.03 -9.54 12.51
C VAL A 425 -11.96 -10.02 13.48
N MET A 426 -11.21 -9.10 14.07
CA MET A 426 -10.20 -9.40 15.09
C MET A 426 -10.80 -10.21 16.24
N HIS A 427 -11.95 -9.76 16.75
CA HIS A 427 -12.65 -10.43 17.84
C HIS A 427 -13.15 -11.84 17.44
N ALA A 428 -13.77 -11.97 16.27
CA ALA A 428 -14.26 -13.25 15.78
C ALA A 428 -13.12 -14.27 15.60
N VAL A 429 -11.98 -13.83 15.05
CA VAL A 429 -10.79 -14.68 14.91
C VAL A 429 -10.23 -15.05 16.28
N ALA A 430 -10.06 -14.09 17.19
CA ALA A 430 -9.56 -14.35 18.54
C ALA A 430 -10.47 -15.33 19.33
N ALA A 431 -11.79 -15.21 19.21
CA ALA A 431 -12.74 -16.15 19.82
C ALA A 431 -12.60 -17.56 19.23
N LEU A 432 -12.48 -17.68 17.90
CA LEU A 432 -12.22 -18.98 17.25
C LEU A 432 -10.90 -19.61 17.72
N LEU A 433 -9.87 -18.79 17.93
CA LEU A 433 -8.59 -19.25 18.47
C LEU A 433 -8.73 -19.74 19.92
N LEU A 434 -9.51 -19.04 20.76
CA LEU A 434 -9.80 -19.48 22.14
C LEU A 434 -10.54 -20.82 22.19
N CYS A 435 -11.38 -21.15 21.21
CA CYS A 435 -12.02 -22.47 21.13
C CYS A 435 -11.01 -23.63 21.08
N THR A 436 -9.76 -23.40 20.64
CA THR A 436 -8.74 -24.46 20.61
C THR A 436 -8.35 -24.97 22.01
N ILE A 437 -8.60 -24.17 23.07
CA ILE A 437 -8.45 -24.58 24.49
C ILE A 437 -9.26 -25.85 24.78
N LEU A 438 -10.46 -25.98 24.19
CA LEU A 438 -11.34 -27.12 24.41
C LEU A 438 -10.76 -28.43 23.89
N ALA A 439 -10.06 -28.38 22.75
CA ALA A 439 -9.51 -29.57 22.10
C ALA A 439 -8.31 -30.12 22.88
N SER A 440 -7.30 -29.29 23.09
CA SER A 440 -6.09 -29.66 23.81
C SER A 440 -5.35 -28.41 24.31
N PRO A 441 -4.81 -28.41 25.54
CA PRO A 441 -3.97 -27.32 26.02
C PRO A 441 -2.68 -27.20 25.22
N VAL A 442 -2.14 -28.31 24.71
CA VAL A 442 -0.95 -28.33 23.85
C VAL A 442 -1.23 -27.62 22.52
N ALA A 443 -2.45 -27.77 21.99
CA ALA A 443 -2.85 -27.13 20.75
C ALA A 443 -2.92 -25.61 20.92
N PHE A 444 -3.48 -25.13 22.03
CA PHE A 444 -3.50 -23.70 22.32
C PHE A 444 -2.10 -23.16 22.58
N ALA A 445 -1.27 -23.85 23.37
CA ALA A 445 0.05 -23.34 23.70
C ALA A 445 1.00 -23.32 22.47
N SER A 446 0.85 -24.27 21.56
CA SER A 446 1.50 -24.22 20.24
C SER A 446 1.04 -23.05 19.38
N LEU A 447 -0.23 -22.64 19.52
CA LEU A 447 -0.76 -21.45 18.87
C LEU A 447 -0.10 -20.18 19.45
N VAL A 448 0.07 -20.07 20.76
CA VAL A 448 0.79 -18.94 21.40
C VAL A 448 2.22 -18.81 20.88
N SER A 449 2.95 -19.93 20.80
CA SER A 449 4.30 -19.95 20.22
C SER A 449 4.28 -19.58 18.72
N ALA A 450 3.22 -19.97 18.01
CA ALA A 450 2.96 -19.55 16.63
C ALA A 450 2.57 -18.06 16.50
N ALA A 451 2.37 -17.31 17.59
CA ALA A 451 2.22 -15.86 17.55
C ALA A 451 3.58 -15.14 17.57
N GLY A 452 4.56 -15.66 18.30
CA GLY A 452 5.90 -15.06 18.39
C GLY A 452 6.72 -15.29 17.13
N VAL A 453 6.64 -16.50 16.55
CA VAL A 453 7.39 -16.86 15.34
C VAL A 453 7.15 -15.87 14.18
N PRO A 454 5.91 -15.61 13.73
CA PRO A 454 5.66 -14.78 12.55
C PRO A 454 6.17 -13.34 12.71
N THR A 455 6.08 -12.79 13.93
CA THR A 455 6.61 -11.46 14.25
C THR A 455 8.13 -11.42 14.15
N ILE A 456 8.83 -12.38 14.77
CA ILE A 456 10.30 -12.45 14.71
C ILE A 456 10.78 -12.72 13.28
N THR A 457 10.11 -13.60 12.54
CA THR A 457 10.46 -13.85 11.13
C THR A 457 10.16 -12.65 10.25
N ALA A 458 9.13 -11.84 10.57
CA ALA A 458 8.89 -10.57 9.88
C ALA A 458 10.04 -9.58 10.12
N TYR A 459 10.53 -9.45 11.35
CA TYR A 459 11.71 -8.62 11.63
C TYR A 459 12.95 -9.10 10.87
N ALA A 460 13.15 -10.43 10.80
CA ALA A 460 14.23 -11.01 10.02
C ALA A 460 14.09 -10.70 8.52
N LEU A 461 12.88 -10.84 7.94
CA LEU A 461 12.63 -10.59 6.52
C LEU A 461 12.80 -9.10 6.15
N ILE A 462 12.33 -8.19 7.01
CA ILE A 462 12.54 -6.75 6.85
C ILE A 462 14.04 -6.43 6.85
N ALA A 463 14.77 -6.96 7.84
CA ALA A 463 16.21 -6.75 7.96
C ALA A 463 16.99 -7.38 6.78
N PHE A 464 16.53 -8.51 6.25
CA PHE A 464 17.05 -9.14 5.05
C PHE A 464 16.86 -8.23 3.83
N GLY A 465 15.64 -7.78 3.57
CA GLY A 465 15.33 -6.88 2.44
C GLY A 465 16.17 -5.61 2.49
N ARG A 466 16.25 -4.98 3.67
CA ARG A 466 17.06 -3.77 3.87
C ARG A 466 18.56 -4.00 3.70
N THR A 467 19.08 -5.18 4.05
CA THR A 467 20.52 -5.46 3.94
C THR A 467 20.95 -5.83 2.51
N PHE A 468 20.12 -6.62 1.81
CA PHE A 468 20.50 -7.25 0.55
C PHE A 468 19.77 -6.71 -0.69
N ILE A 469 18.57 -6.15 -0.56
CA ILE A 469 17.74 -5.70 -1.69
C ILE A 469 17.74 -4.17 -1.80
N THR A 470 17.40 -3.46 -0.72
CA THR A 470 17.24 -1.99 -0.71
C THR A 470 18.22 -1.28 0.25
N PRO A 471 19.55 -1.47 0.11
CA PRO A 471 20.53 -0.93 1.06
C PRO A 471 20.65 0.60 1.04
N HIS A 472 20.16 1.27 -0.01
CA HIS A 472 20.34 2.72 -0.20
C HIS A 472 19.03 3.50 -0.45
N ASP A 473 17.87 2.85 -0.42
CA ASP A 473 16.60 3.48 -0.82
C ASP A 473 15.95 4.30 0.31
N PHE A 474 16.28 4.02 1.57
CA PHE A 474 15.71 4.68 2.75
C PHE A 474 16.44 5.98 3.13
N LYS A 475 16.39 7.01 2.27
CA LYS A 475 17.17 8.27 2.43
C LYS A 475 16.52 9.34 3.32
N HIS A 476 15.23 9.22 3.67
CA HIS A 476 14.47 10.26 4.39
C HIS A 476 14.01 9.85 5.80
N ALA A 477 14.83 9.10 6.55
CA ALA A 477 14.49 8.75 7.95
C ALA A 477 14.83 9.88 8.92
N SER A 478 13.84 10.42 9.64
CA SER A 478 14.07 11.42 10.71
C SER A 478 14.92 10.85 11.87
N TRP A 479 14.90 9.53 12.05
CA TRP A 479 15.79 8.77 12.93
C TRP A 479 16.68 7.86 12.08
N SER A 480 17.93 8.25 11.82
CA SER A 480 18.87 7.44 11.02
C SER A 480 20.03 6.89 11.84
N LEU A 481 20.42 5.65 11.54
CA LEU A 481 21.62 4.98 12.05
C LEU A 481 22.89 5.36 11.25
N GLY A 482 22.73 6.11 10.16
CA GLY A 482 23.81 6.54 9.29
C GLY A 482 24.66 5.38 8.78
N LYS A 483 25.99 5.48 8.94
CA LYS A 483 26.95 4.45 8.49
C LYS A 483 26.77 3.10 9.17
N TRP A 484 26.09 3.05 10.32
CA TRP A 484 25.82 1.82 11.06
C TRP A 484 24.55 1.11 10.63
N SER A 485 23.74 1.66 9.73
CA SER A 485 22.48 1.04 9.30
C SER A 485 22.71 -0.37 8.75
N ARG A 486 23.61 -0.53 7.78
CA ARG A 486 23.91 -1.84 7.14
C ARG A 486 24.47 -2.93 8.09
N PRO A 487 25.49 -2.67 8.94
CA PRO A 487 25.95 -3.71 9.86
C PRO A 487 24.90 -4.06 10.91
N LEU A 488 24.12 -3.09 11.40
CA LEU A 488 23.09 -3.33 12.39
C LEU A 488 21.89 -4.10 11.80
N THR A 489 21.49 -3.82 10.56
CA THR A 489 20.44 -4.60 9.87
C THR A 489 20.88 -6.04 9.62
N PHE A 490 22.14 -6.28 9.26
CA PHE A 490 22.66 -7.65 9.11
C PHE A 490 22.64 -8.41 10.44
N ILE A 491 23.05 -7.77 11.53
CA ILE A 491 22.99 -8.37 12.87
C ILE A 491 21.55 -8.69 13.26
N THR A 492 20.61 -7.75 13.03
CA THR A 492 19.18 -7.95 13.26
C THR A 492 18.64 -9.16 12.48
N PHE A 493 19.02 -9.31 11.22
CA PHE A 493 18.62 -10.46 10.40
C PHE A 493 19.09 -11.79 11.01
N VAL A 494 20.38 -11.91 11.33
CA VAL A 494 20.96 -13.15 11.87
C VAL A 494 20.37 -13.49 13.25
N TRP A 495 20.21 -12.49 14.11
CA TRP A 495 19.66 -12.68 15.45
C TRP A 495 18.21 -13.16 15.43
N ASN A 496 17.35 -12.51 14.63
CA ASN A 496 15.94 -12.90 14.56
C ASN A 496 15.75 -14.24 13.86
N LEU A 497 16.61 -14.60 12.89
CA LEU A 497 16.62 -15.95 12.31
C LEU A 497 16.98 -17.01 13.36
N TYR A 498 17.98 -16.74 14.21
CA TYR A 498 18.33 -17.62 15.32
C TYR A 498 17.16 -17.79 16.31
N LEU A 499 16.49 -16.69 16.69
CA LEU A 499 15.32 -16.77 17.58
C LEU A 499 14.17 -17.56 16.94
N ALA A 500 13.91 -17.39 15.65
CA ALA A 500 12.90 -18.18 14.94
C ALA A 500 13.22 -19.68 14.99
N CYS A 501 14.48 -20.08 14.79
CA CYS A 501 14.90 -21.47 14.94
C CYS A 501 14.68 -22.01 16.36
N VAL A 502 14.95 -21.20 17.39
CA VAL A 502 14.70 -21.57 18.79
C VAL A 502 13.20 -21.76 19.06
N LEU A 503 12.34 -20.87 18.54
CA LEU A 503 10.89 -20.96 18.70
C LEU A 503 10.27 -22.15 17.95
N PHE A 504 10.88 -22.61 16.87
CA PHE A 504 10.47 -23.84 16.18
C PHE A 504 10.94 -25.12 16.87
N SER A 505 11.94 -25.04 17.74
CA SER A 505 12.50 -26.22 18.41
C SER A 505 11.45 -26.87 19.31
N PRO A 506 11.43 -28.20 19.41
CA PRO A 506 10.78 -28.89 20.52
C PRO A 506 11.40 -28.46 21.85
N LEU A 507 10.55 -28.30 22.87
CA LEU A 507 10.98 -27.95 24.21
C LEU A 507 11.39 -29.18 25.04
N TYR A 508 10.94 -30.39 24.68
CA TYR A 508 11.20 -31.65 25.41
C TYR A 508 11.67 -32.76 24.49
N PHE A 509 12.51 -33.63 25.06
CA PHE A 509 13.04 -34.82 24.42
C PHE A 509 12.83 -36.04 25.32
N PRO A 510 12.35 -37.18 24.79
CA PRO A 510 11.99 -37.42 23.39
C PRO A 510 10.66 -36.74 22.97
N VAL A 511 10.57 -36.35 21.70
CA VAL A 511 9.39 -35.68 21.14
C VAL A 511 8.26 -36.69 20.94
N THR A 512 7.08 -36.40 21.50
CA THR A 512 5.85 -37.19 21.30
C THR A 512 4.77 -36.34 20.63
N GLY A 513 3.74 -36.93 20.03
CA GLY A 513 2.65 -36.16 19.40
C GLY A 513 1.89 -35.24 20.36
N ALA A 514 1.89 -35.58 21.66
CA ALA A 514 1.31 -34.75 22.73
C ALA A 514 2.27 -33.65 23.23
N GLY A 515 3.57 -33.71 22.91
CA GLY A 515 4.56 -32.69 23.27
C GLY A 515 5.24 -32.04 22.06
N PHE A 516 4.65 -32.20 20.87
CA PHE A 516 5.16 -31.62 19.64
C PHE A 516 4.79 -30.14 19.58
N ASN A 517 5.76 -29.30 19.25
CA ASN A 517 5.53 -27.89 19.01
C ASN A 517 4.92 -27.70 17.60
N TYR A 518 3.63 -27.35 17.52
CA TYR A 518 2.93 -27.19 16.24
C TYR A 518 3.18 -25.83 15.55
N SER A 519 3.99 -24.93 16.12
CA SER A 519 4.27 -23.62 15.51
C SER A 519 4.84 -23.66 14.09
N PRO A 520 5.76 -24.58 13.71
CA PRO A 520 6.21 -24.69 12.31
C PRO A 520 5.08 -25.02 11.34
N VAL A 521 4.10 -25.83 11.76
CA VAL A 521 2.96 -26.23 10.93
C VAL A 521 2.02 -25.05 10.72
N ILE A 522 1.70 -24.33 11.80
CA ILE A 522 0.85 -23.12 11.74
C ILE A 522 1.53 -22.05 10.89
N PHE A 523 2.84 -21.83 11.09
CA PHE A 523 3.63 -20.89 10.30
C PHE A 523 3.69 -21.25 8.81
N ALA A 524 3.83 -22.53 8.47
CA ALA A 524 3.80 -22.97 7.07
C ALA A 524 2.42 -22.70 6.45
N PHE A 525 1.33 -22.96 7.19
CA PHE A 525 -0.02 -22.68 6.74
C PHE A 525 -0.27 -21.18 6.52
N THR A 526 0.12 -20.32 7.47
CA THR A 526 -0.04 -18.86 7.32
C THR A 526 0.79 -18.31 6.16
N THR A 527 2.00 -18.82 5.96
CA THR A 527 2.85 -18.47 4.81
C THR A 527 2.20 -18.91 3.50
N LEU A 528 1.63 -20.11 3.44
CA LEU A 528 0.92 -20.60 2.26
C LEU A 528 -0.29 -19.74 1.93
N MET A 529 -1.07 -19.30 2.94
CA MET A 529 -2.16 -18.35 2.74
C MET A 529 -1.66 -17.00 2.19
N GLY A 530 -0.53 -16.50 2.69
CA GLY A 530 0.13 -15.31 2.14
C GLY A 530 0.49 -15.45 0.67
N VAL A 531 1.14 -16.56 0.29
CA VAL A 531 1.49 -16.84 -1.11
C VAL A 531 0.24 -17.05 -1.98
N ALA A 532 -0.79 -17.72 -1.46
CA ALA A 532 -2.05 -17.93 -2.18
C ALA A 532 -2.76 -16.60 -2.45
N THR A 533 -2.93 -15.74 -1.43
CA THR A 533 -3.51 -14.41 -1.64
C THR A 533 -2.69 -13.55 -2.58
N TRP A 534 -1.36 -13.63 -2.52
CA TRP A 534 -0.49 -12.96 -3.48
C TRP A 534 -0.74 -13.44 -4.92
N TRP A 535 -0.96 -14.74 -5.11
CA TRP A 535 -1.21 -15.35 -6.43
C TRP A 535 -2.58 -14.96 -7.01
N PHE A 536 -3.62 -14.89 -6.17
CA PHE A 536 -4.99 -14.62 -6.62
C PHE A 536 -5.34 -13.13 -6.72
N THR A 537 -4.70 -12.27 -5.93
CA THR A 537 -4.95 -10.83 -6.01
C THR A 537 -4.23 -10.24 -7.25
N PRO A 538 -4.89 -9.44 -8.10
CA PRO A 538 -4.24 -8.79 -9.25
C PRO A 538 -3.16 -7.77 -8.81
N ALA A 539 -2.18 -7.47 -9.66
CA ALA A 539 -1.12 -6.50 -9.34
C ALA A 539 -1.65 -5.08 -9.17
N GLU A 540 -2.72 -4.77 -9.89
CA GLU A 540 -3.39 -3.48 -9.97
C GLU A 540 -4.14 -3.14 -8.67
N ALA A 541 -4.45 -4.16 -7.86
CA ALA A 541 -5.13 -4.02 -6.57
C ALA A 541 -4.16 -3.74 -5.41
N TRP A 542 -2.85 -3.94 -5.61
CA TRP A 542 -1.82 -3.82 -4.56
C TRP A 542 -0.94 -2.59 -4.79
N LEU A 543 -0.93 -1.65 -3.83
CA LEU A 543 -0.16 -0.40 -3.83
C LEU A 543 -0.29 0.38 -5.16
N PRO A 544 -1.16 1.40 -5.26
CA PRO A 544 -1.35 2.16 -6.50
C PRO A 544 -0.14 3.06 -6.83
N GLN A 545 1.01 2.46 -7.14
CA GLN A 545 2.16 3.13 -7.73
C GLN A 545 1.82 3.42 -9.20
N GLY A 546 1.42 4.65 -9.48
CA GLY A 546 1.09 5.12 -10.83
C GLY A 546 -0.11 6.07 -10.90
N ARG A 547 -0.90 6.18 -9.83
CA ARG A 547 -1.99 7.16 -9.78
C ARG A 547 -1.42 8.53 -9.42
N LEU A 548 -1.74 9.52 -10.24
CA LEU A 548 -1.49 10.92 -9.89
C LEU A 548 -2.26 11.25 -8.61
N GLY A 549 -1.56 11.76 -7.61
CA GLY A 549 -2.18 12.19 -6.36
C GLY A 549 -3.18 13.32 -6.63
N LYS A 550 -4.21 13.43 -5.80
CA LYS A 550 -5.19 14.54 -5.87
C LYS A 550 -4.52 15.93 -5.93
N PRO A 551 -3.45 16.23 -5.15
CA PRO A 551 -2.80 17.54 -5.21
C PRO A 551 -2.26 17.89 -6.59
N PHE A 552 -1.69 16.90 -7.31
CA PHE A 552 -1.18 17.12 -8.65
C PHE A 552 -2.28 17.35 -9.68
N ILE A 553 -3.43 16.67 -9.52
CA ILE A 553 -4.60 16.87 -10.40
C ILE A 553 -5.23 18.25 -10.13
N GLU A 554 -5.33 18.66 -8.87
CA GLU A 554 -5.81 19.99 -8.49
C GLU A 554 -4.87 21.09 -9.00
N TYR A 555 -3.56 20.87 -8.96
CA TYR A 555 -2.58 21.75 -9.60
C TYR A 555 -2.83 21.89 -11.11
N LEU A 556 -3.09 20.78 -11.82
CA LEU A 556 -3.39 20.83 -13.25
C LEU A 556 -4.71 21.58 -13.53
N ARG A 557 -5.70 21.49 -12.63
CA ARG A 557 -6.97 22.21 -12.73
C ARG A 557 -6.92 23.68 -12.28
N ALA A 558 -5.89 24.07 -11.54
CA ALA A 558 -5.78 25.42 -11.03
C ALA A 558 -5.46 26.41 -12.16
N ASP A 559 -6.14 27.55 -12.17
CA ASP A 559 -5.90 28.64 -13.12
C ASP A 559 -4.49 29.24 -12.94
N GLY A 560 -3.79 29.47 -14.07
CA GLY A 560 -2.46 30.08 -14.10
C GLY A 560 -1.30 29.07 -14.09
N ILE A 561 -0.18 29.44 -14.69
CA ILE A 561 1.02 28.60 -14.79
C ILE A 561 2.03 29.08 -13.75
N VAL A 562 2.18 28.29 -12.67
CA VAL A 562 3.26 28.49 -11.70
C VAL A 562 4.12 27.23 -11.73
N LEU A 563 5.41 27.41 -12.02
CA LEU A 563 6.38 26.33 -12.13
C LEU A 563 7.19 26.25 -10.83
N PRO A 564 7.48 25.04 -10.32
CA PRO A 564 8.34 24.86 -9.16
C PRO A 564 9.82 25.12 -9.49
N ASP A 565 10.57 25.59 -8.48
CA ASP A 565 12.01 25.76 -8.58
C ASP A 565 12.70 24.39 -8.65
N ASP A 566 13.40 24.16 -9.76
CA ASP A 566 14.31 23.03 -9.91
C ASP A 566 15.56 23.31 -9.06
N GLU A 567 15.83 22.50 -8.04
CA GLU A 567 17.02 22.61 -7.15
C GLU A 567 18.39 22.50 -7.87
N ASN A 568 18.41 22.46 -9.21
CA ASN A 568 19.58 22.25 -10.05
C ASN A 568 19.89 23.39 -11.04
N GLU A 569 19.15 24.50 -11.06
CA GLU A 569 19.63 25.70 -11.77
C GLU A 569 20.61 26.46 -10.87
N GLY A 570 21.90 26.11 -11.00
CA GLY A 570 22.97 26.96 -10.51
C GLY A 570 22.82 28.34 -11.15
N GLU A 571 22.82 29.39 -10.31
CA GLU A 571 22.85 30.82 -10.63
C GLU A 571 23.07 31.11 -12.13
N VAL A 572 21.97 31.23 -12.89
CA VAL A 572 22.03 31.81 -14.23
C VAL A 572 22.08 33.32 -14.04
N GLU A 573 23.27 33.90 -14.25
CA GLU A 573 23.43 35.35 -14.43
C GLU A 573 22.51 35.81 -15.57
N TRP A 574 21.44 36.53 -15.24
CA TRP A 574 20.60 37.17 -16.23
C TRP A 574 21.42 38.25 -16.97
N SER A 575 21.76 37.95 -18.21
CA SER A 575 22.13 38.96 -19.20
C SER A 575 20.91 39.84 -19.47
N ASP A 576 21.02 41.07 -19.04
CA ASP A 576 20.06 42.17 -19.14
C ASP A 576 19.77 42.56 -20.60
N ASP A 577 18.99 41.75 -21.35
CA ASP A 577 18.34 42.21 -22.58
C ASP A 577 17.18 41.30 -23.07
N SER A 578 16.01 41.41 -22.44
CA SER A 578 14.74 41.17 -23.13
C SER A 578 13.60 41.92 -22.42
N GLY A 579 13.33 43.13 -22.89
CA GLY A 579 12.30 44.01 -22.35
C GLY A 579 10.87 43.50 -22.57
N VAL A 580 10.37 42.70 -21.63
CA VAL A 580 8.94 42.44 -21.46
C VAL A 580 8.48 43.12 -20.18
N TYR A 581 7.68 44.16 -20.34
CA TYR A 581 7.11 44.95 -19.24
C TYR A 581 6.12 44.12 -18.43
N THR A 582 6.40 43.89 -17.15
CA THR A 582 5.35 43.63 -16.15
C THR A 582 5.38 44.79 -15.17
N ALA A 583 4.35 45.64 -15.26
CA ALA A 583 4.17 46.79 -14.41
C ALA A 583 3.39 46.39 -13.15
N SER A 584 4.11 46.21 -12.05
CA SER A 584 3.65 46.51 -10.69
C SER A 584 4.83 46.33 -9.74
N ASP A 585 5.49 47.44 -9.40
CA ASP A 585 6.29 47.57 -8.19
C ASP A 585 5.32 47.45 -7.00
N ASP A 586 5.26 46.29 -6.37
CA ASP A 586 4.97 46.15 -4.96
C ASP A 586 6.01 45.17 -4.38
N GLN A 587 6.94 45.74 -3.62
CA GLN A 587 7.87 45.01 -2.76
C GLN A 587 7.08 44.47 -1.56
N ASP A 588 6.59 43.24 -1.68
CA ASP A 588 6.35 42.37 -0.54
C ASP A 588 7.31 41.17 -0.70
N ASP A 589 8.20 40.99 0.29
CA ASP A 589 9.00 39.77 0.48
C ASP A 589 8.05 38.62 0.90
N ASP A 590 7.12 38.25 0.03
CA ASP A 590 6.36 37.01 0.16
C ASP A 590 7.33 35.87 -0.18
N GLU A 591 7.62 35.01 0.80
CA GLU A 591 8.34 33.75 0.57
C GLU A 591 7.71 33.06 -0.65
N VAL A 592 8.47 32.88 -1.74
CA VAL A 592 7.97 32.19 -2.94
C VAL A 592 7.58 30.79 -2.52
N GLU A 593 6.27 30.55 -2.38
CA GLU A 593 5.73 29.31 -1.87
C GLU A 593 5.99 28.22 -2.92
N ASP A 594 6.81 27.21 -2.58
CA ASP A 594 7.12 26.10 -3.51
C ASP A 594 5.82 25.37 -3.85
N VAL A 595 5.30 25.63 -5.05
CA VAL A 595 4.05 25.05 -5.53
C VAL A 595 4.14 23.53 -5.57
N ALA A 596 5.32 22.94 -5.83
CA ALA A 596 5.49 21.49 -5.82
C ALA A 596 5.70 20.90 -4.42
N ALA A 597 5.63 21.67 -3.34
CA ALA A 597 5.81 21.14 -1.98
C ALA A 597 4.89 19.94 -1.68
N ASP A 598 3.67 19.96 -2.21
CA ASP A 598 2.67 18.91 -1.99
C ASP A 598 2.76 17.71 -2.96
N TRP A 599 3.59 17.80 -4.01
CA TRP A 599 3.80 16.71 -5.00
C TRP A 599 5.25 16.55 -5.49
N ARG A 600 6.23 16.98 -4.69
CA ARG A 600 7.67 16.85 -4.97
C ARG A 600 8.12 15.42 -5.37
N PRO A 601 7.56 14.32 -4.83
CA PRO A 601 7.88 12.98 -5.30
C PRO A 601 7.49 12.73 -6.76
N VAL A 602 6.35 13.26 -7.20
CA VAL A 602 5.90 13.17 -8.59
C VAL A 602 6.86 13.95 -9.49
N HIS A 603 7.23 15.16 -9.09
CA HIS A 603 8.22 15.98 -9.78
C HIS A 603 9.56 15.26 -9.95
N LYS A 604 10.08 14.66 -8.88
CA LYS A 604 11.30 13.84 -8.93
C LYS A 604 11.13 12.60 -9.81
N SER A 605 10.00 11.91 -9.73
CA SER A 605 9.71 10.74 -10.55
C SER A 605 9.66 11.08 -12.04
N ILE A 606 9.15 12.26 -12.41
CA ILE A 606 9.14 12.75 -13.79
C ILE A 606 10.59 12.97 -14.26
N ASN A 607 11.39 13.70 -13.49
CA ASN A 607 12.80 13.95 -13.82
C ASN A 607 13.62 12.64 -13.92
N ASP A 608 13.47 11.71 -12.97
CA ASP A 608 14.13 10.40 -12.98
C ASP A 608 13.70 9.56 -14.20
N THR A 609 12.41 9.64 -14.57
CA THR A 609 11.88 8.93 -15.75
C THR A 609 12.42 9.52 -17.05
N ILE A 610 12.45 10.85 -17.18
CA ILE A 610 13.05 11.54 -18.34
C ILE A 610 14.53 11.14 -18.48
N ALA A 611 15.27 11.13 -17.37
CA ALA A 611 16.66 10.68 -17.36
C ALA A 611 16.79 9.21 -17.84
N SER A 612 15.91 8.32 -17.37
CA SER A 612 15.91 6.90 -17.78
C SER A 612 15.55 6.68 -19.26
N LEU A 613 14.75 7.57 -19.85
CA LEU A 613 14.32 7.51 -21.25
C LEU A 613 15.34 8.12 -22.24
N GLY A 614 16.49 8.59 -21.74
CA GLY A 614 17.55 9.18 -22.56
C GLY A 614 17.55 10.71 -22.60
N GLY A 615 16.93 11.36 -21.61
CA GLY A 615 16.94 12.81 -21.43
C GLY A 615 15.87 13.58 -22.20
N LYS A 616 14.97 12.87 -22.89
CA LYS A 616 13.81 13.44 -23.58
C LYS A 616 12.60 12.52 -23.46
N ALA A 617 11.45 13.07 -23.11
CA ALA A 617 10.19 12.32 -23.07
C ALA A 617 9.02 13.16 -23.62
N THR A 618 8.01 12.48 -24.14
CA THR A 618 6.74 13.10 -24.55
C THR A 618 5.64 12.69 -23.56
N PRO A 619 4.93 13.66 -22.93
CA PRO A 619 3.90 13.36 -21.95
C PRO A 619 2.55 13.03 -22.60
N LYS A 620 1.78 12.16 -21.95
CA LYS A 620 0.39 11.84 -22.28
C LYS A 620 -0.39 11.51 -21.00
N LEU A 621 -1.63 11.94 -20.87
CA LEU A 621 -2.53 11.43 -19.82
C LEU A 621 -3.21 10.12 -20.27
N ASN A 622 -4.24 9.69 -19.56
CA ASN A 622 -5.01 8.48 -19.87
C ASN A 622 -5.45 8.43 -21.35
N TRP A 623 -5.92 9.55 -21.90
CA TRP A 623 -6.54 9.60 -23.24
C TRP A 623 -5.76 10.47 -24.22
N SER A 624 -5.35 11.66 -23.82
CA SER A 624 -4.82 12.67 -24.75
C SER A 624 -3.38 13.08 -24.44
N ALA A 625 -2.65 13.43 -25.51
CA ALA A 625 -1.34 14.09 -25.42
C ALA A 625 -1.51 15.59 -25.67
N PRO A 626 -0.73 16.48 -25.02
CA PRO A 626 -0.85 17.94 -25.13
C PRO A 626 -0.27 18.48 -26.46
N LYS A 627 -0.76 17.97 -27.59
CA LYS A 627 -0.30 18.30 -28.96
C LYS A 627 -0.68 19.74 -29.37
N ASP A 628 -1.77 20.24 -28.82
CA ASP A 628 -2.29 21.60 -28.99
C ASP A 628 -1.45 22.66 -28.25
N ALA A 629 -0.71 22.25 -27.23
CA ALA A 629 0.12 23.13 -26.40
C ALA A 629 1.59 23.22 -26.83
N THR A 630 1.98 22.63 -27.97
CA THR A 630 3.39 22.58 -28.40
C THR A 630 4.03 23.96 -28.54
N TRP A 631 3.23 25.00 -28.82
CA TRP A 631 3.69 26.38 -28.90
C TRP A 631 4.35 26.89 -27.61
N MET A 632 4.03 26.28 -26.46
CA MET A 632 4.63 26.60 -25.17
C MET A 632 6.03 26.02 -24.97
N ASN A 633 6.40 24.98 -25.72
CA ASN A 633 7.69 24.31 -25.62
C ASN A 633 8.42 24.27 -26.97
N ALA A 634 8.73 25.47 -27.49
CA ALA A 634 9.47 25.64 -28.75
C ALA A 634 8.89 24.86 -29.96
N ASN A 635 7.56 24.77 -30.05
CA ASN A 635 6.84 23.98 -31.06
C ASN A 635 7.18 22.48 -31.05
N SER A 636 7.50 21.93 -29.87
CA SER A 636 7.81 20.51 -29.68
C SER A 636 7.08 19.92 -28.48
N MET A 637 6.81 18.61 -28.53
CA MET A 637 6.35 17.83 -27.36
C MET A 637 7.50 17.27 -26.53
N ASP A 638 8.75 17.49 -26.94
CA ASP A 638 9.94 16.98 -26.25
C ASP A 638 10.16 17.72 -24.92
N CYS A 639 9.83 17.07 -23.81
CA CYS A 639 10.15 17.55 -22.48
C CYS A 639 11.53 17.03 -22.04
N ARG A 640 12.37 17.93 -21.52
CA ARG A 640 13.68 17.61 -20.93
C ARG A 640 13.66 17.73 -19.41
N THR A 641 12.77 18.56 -18.88
CA THR A 641 12.57 18.77 -17.45
C THR A 641 11.13 18.46 -17.06
N ALA A 642 10.89 18.29 -15.76
CA ALA A 642 9.52 18.21 -15.23
C ALA A 642 8.73 19.50 -15.47
N ASN A 643 9.40 20.66 -15.47
CA ASN A 643 8.76 21.95 -15.75
C ASN A 643 8.23 22.05 -17.19
N ASP A 644 8.96 21.50 -18.17
CA ASP A 644 8.47 21.40 -19.55
C ASP A 644 7.18 20.57 -19.63
N VAL A 645 7.10 19.49 -18.84
CA VAL A 645 5.91 18.63 -18.77
C VAL A 645 4.73 19.41 -18.21
N TYR A 646 4.92 20.14 -17.11
CA TYR A 646 3.85 20.93 -16.49
C TYR A 646 3.36 22.05 -17.40
N LEU A 647 4.28 22.72 -18.08
CA LEU A 647 3.97 23.78 -19.02
C LEU A 647 3.05 23.27 -20.14
N LEU A 648 3.37 22.11 -20.73
CA LEU A 648 2.53 21.50 -21.76
C LEU A 648 1.18 21.02 -21.22
N LEU A 649 1.16 20.37 -20.06
CA LEU A 649 -0.09 19.84 -19.49
C LEU A 649 -1.07 20.95 -19.08
N LYS A 650 -0.60 22.03 -18.45
CA LYS A 650 -1.48 23.16 -18.04
C LYS A 650 -1.94 24.03 -19.20
N SER A 651 -1.21 24.01 -20.32
CA SER A 651 -1.51 24.87 -21.48
C SER A 651 -2.33 24.14 -22.56
N SER A 652 -2.76 22.91 -22.30
CA SER A 652 -3.48 22.06 -23.24
C SER A 652 -4.97 22.01 -22.92
N ASP A 653 -5.78 22.35 -23.93
CA ASP A 653 -7.23 22.21 -23.89
C ASP A 653 -7.61 20.72 -23.92
N PHE A 654 -6.82 19.87 -24.59
CA PHE A 654 -7.03 18.41 -24.57
C PHE A 654 -6.87 17.82 -23.18
N ILE A 655 -5.86 18.26 -22.42
CA ILE A 655 -5.65 17.80 -21.05
C ILE A 655 -6.76 18.29 -20.12
N THR A 656 -7.20 19.54 -20.29
CA THR A 656 -8.35 20.09 -19.54
C THR A 656 -9.62 19.28 -19.81
N HIS A 657 -9.87 18.94 -21.08
CA HIS A 657 -11.00 18.08 -21.48
C HIS A 657 -10.91 16.69 -20.84
N ASP A 658 -9.75 16.02 -20.87
CA ASP A 658 -9.53 14.74 -20.20
C ASP A 658 -9.84 14.80 -18.69
N LEU A 659 -9.56 15.94 -18.04
CA LEU A 659 -9.76 16.12 -16.60
C LEU A 659 -11.21 16.41 -16.20
N GLU A 660 -12.02 16.97 -17.11
CA GLU A 660 -13.36 17.50 -16.79
C GLU A 660 -14.50 16.79 -17.54
N HIS A 661 -14.25 16.33 -18.77
CA HIS A 661 -15.27 16.02 -19.78
C HIS A 661 -15.00 14.69 -20.52
N ALA A 662 -14.15 13.81 -19.96
CA ALA A 662 -13.69 12.58 -20.62
C ALA A 662 -14.82 11.62 -21.04
N TYR A 663 -15.97 11.63 -20.35
CA TYR A 663 -17.09 10.70 -20.56
C TYR A 663 -18.35 11.35 -21.15
N ASP A 664 -18.30 12.63 -21.54
CA ASP A 664 -19.47 13.38 -22.02
C ASP A 664 -20.17 12.72 -23.23
N ASP A 665 -19.41 11.94 -24.02
CA ASP A 665 -19.89 11.27 -25.24
C ASP A 665 -20.09 9.74 -25.06
N THR A 666 -20.24 9.25 -23.82
CA THR A 666 -20.39 7.80 -23.52
C THR A 666 -21.83 7.44 -23.11
N GLU A 667 -22.25 6.20 -23.43
CA GLU A 667 -23.54 5.66 -23.01
C GLU A 667 -23.40 4.82 -21.72
N GLU A 668 -24.38 4.91 -20.80
CA GLU A 668 -24.41 4.08 -19.60
C GLU A 668 -24.87 2.65 -19.94
N GLU A 669 -23.97 1.66 -19.91
CA GLU A 669 -24.36 0.25 -20.08
C GLU A 669 -25.07 -0.29 -18.82
N GLY A 670 -26.30 -0.77 -18.99
CA GLY A 670 -27.16 -1.28 -17.94
C GLY A 670 -26.85 -2.70 -17.45
N VAL A 671 -25.65 -2.94 -16.88
CA VAL A 671 -25.30 -4.22 -16.25
C VAL A 671 -24.84 -4.06 -14.80
N GLU A 672 -25.39 -4.92 -13.94
CA GLU A 672 -25.22 -4.99 -12.50
C GLU A 672 -23.74 -5.04 -12.03
N ALA A 673 -23.37 -4.12 -11.12
CA ALA A 673 -22.31 -4.27 -10.13
C ALA A 673 -20.83 -4.38 -10.60
N LYS A 674 -20.36 -3.44 -11.42
CA LYS A 674 -18.96 -2.94 -11.34
C LYS A 674 -19.02 -1.44 -11.03
N THR A 675 -18.18 -1.00 -10.09
CA THR A 675 -18.16 0.33 -9.47
C THR A 675 -18.50 1.46 -10.45
N GLU A 676 -19.55 2.24 -10.20
CA GLU A 676 -19.88 3.46 -10.96
C GLU A 676 -18.64 4.37 -11.02
N LEU A 677 -17.99 4.42 -12.19
CA LEU A 677 -16.83 5.28 -12.46
C LEU A 677 -17.34 6.71 -12.65
N THR A 678 -17.64 7.40 -11.55
CA THR A 678 -17.93 8.85 -11.60
C THR A 678 -16.64 9.65 -11.83
N GLN A 679 -16.73 10.86 -12.40
CA GLN A 679 -15.59 11.76 -12.68
C GLN A 679 -14.67 11.96 -11.45
N ALA A 680 -15.24 11.89 -10.23
CA ALA A 680 -14.51 12.03 -8.96
C ALA A 680 -13.69 10.79 -8.54
N THR A 681 -13.94 9.63 -9.16
CA THR A 681 -13.32 8.33 -8.85
C THR A 681 -12.31 7.86 -9.91
N ILE A 682 -12.11 8.63 -10.99
CA ILE A 682 -11.19 8.27 -12.07
C ILE A 682 -9.74 8.28 -11.58
N PRO A 683 -8.98 7.19 -11.78
CA PRO A 683 -7.54 7.21 -11.60
C PRO A 683 -6.85 7.82 -12.83
N PHE A 684 -6.21 8.98 -12.66
CA PHE A 684 -5.38 9.59 -13.69
C PHE A 684 -3.94 9.08 -13.63
N HIS A 685 -3.37 8.80 -14.80
CA HIS A 685 -2.02 8.33 -15.02
C HIS A 685 -1.29 9.29 -15.95
N LEU A 686 -0.05 9.62 -15.62
CA LEU A 686 0.85 10.34 -16.51
C LEU A 686 1.80 9.34 -17.16
N VAL A 687 1.71 9.22 -18.48
CA VAL A 687 2.57 8.34 -19.28
C VAL A 687 3.64 9.20 -19.95
N LEU A 688 4.92 8.91 -19.64
CA LEU A 688 6.06 9.51 -20.31
C LEU A 688 6.60 8.52 -21.33
N ARG A 689 6.51 8.87 -22.61
CA ARG A 689 7.01 8.03 -23.72
C ARG A 689 8.38 8.52 -24.15
N LYS A 690 9.22 7.60 -24.63
CA LYS A 690 10.51 7.95 -25.22
C LYS A 690 10.28 8.80 -26.47
N SER A 691 10.92 9.97 -26.55
CA SER A 691 10.89 10.77 -27.77
C SER A 691 11.69 10.09 -28.89
N PHE A 692 11.12 10.06 -30.09
CA PHE A 692 11.79 9.64 -31.31
C PHE A 692 11.22 10.41 -32.51
N ASP A 693 12.07 10.63 -33.52
CA ASP A 693 11.67 11.34 -34.74
C ASP A 693 10.79 10.44 -35.60
N LEU A 694 9.50 10.78 -35.67
CA LEU A 694 8.50 10.05 -36.43
C LEU A 694 8.35 10.73 -37.79
N HIS A 695 8.55 9.99 -38.89
CA HIS A 695 8.38 10.54 -40.23
C HIS A 695 6.87 10.66 -40.55
N PRO A 696 6.29 11.87 -40.66
CA PRO A 696 4.83 12.06 -40.68
C PRO A 696 4.11 11.32 -41.82
N SER A 697 4.79 11.14 -42.95
CA SER A 697 4.21 10.44 -44.12
C SER A 697 3.91 8.95 -43.91
N LEU A 698 4.46 8.33 -42.86
CA LEU A 698 4.32 6.89 -42.58
C LEU A 698 3.41 6.64 -41.37
N GLU A 699 2.63 7.65 -40.97
CA GLU A 699 1.61 7.56 -39.94
C GLU A 699 0.22 7.39 -40.58
N PHE A 700 -0.52 6.37 -40.12
CA PHE A 700 -1.83 6.03 -40.66
C PHE A 700 -2.86 5.86 -39.55
N ARG A 701 -4.09 6.29 -39.83
CA ARG A 701 -5.25 6.08 -38.97
C ARG A 701 -6.13 4.97 -39.56
N CYS A 702 -6.55 4.07 -38.67
CA CYS A 702 -7.26 2.85 -39.00
C CYS A 702 -8.61 2.82 -38.24
N PHE A 703 -9.68 2.47 -38.94
CA PHE A 703 -11.05 2.46 -38.42
C PHE A 703 -11.56 1.02 -38.30
N VAL A 704 -11.93 0.60 -37.08
CA VAL A 704 -12.42 -0.74 -36.78
C VAL A 704 -13.87 -0.68 -36.35
N ARG A 705 -14.71 -1.47 -37.01
CA ARG A 705 -16.12 -1.64 -36.68
C ARG A 705 -16.45 -3.12 -36.60
N ASN A 706 -17.14 -3.55 -35.54
CA ASN A 706 -17.49 -4.95 -35.29
C ASN A 706 -16.28 -5.91 -35.38
N ARG A 707 -15.14 -5.50 -34.80
CA ARG A 707 -13.84 -6.21 -34.88
C ARG A 707 -13.32 -6.44 -36.30
N LYS A 708 -13.74 -5.61 -37.26
CA LYS A 708 -13.31 -5.67 -38.66
C LYS A 708 -12.69 -4.32 -39.03
N LEU A 709 -11.50 -4.34 -39.63
CA LEU A 709 -10.81 -3.14 -40.11
C LEU A 709 -11.46 -2.67 -41.41
N ILE A 710 -12.22 -1.57 -41.39
CA ILE A 710 -13.02 -1.09 -42.54
C ILE A 710 -12.33 -0.05 -43.41
N ALA A 711 -11.48 0.80 -42.80
CA ALA A 711 -10.87 1.92 -43.51
C ALA A 711 -9.51 2.30 -42.94
N LEU A 712 -8.66 2.84 -43.82
CA LEU A 712 -7.28 3.27 -43.59
C LEU A 712 -7.07 4.62 -44.27
N CYS A 713 -6.44 5.58 -43.60
CA CYS A 713 -6.03 6.83 -44.23
C CYS A 713 -4.69 7.34 -43.71
N GLN A 714 -4.05 8.17 -44.53
CA GLN A 714 -2.89 8.95 -44.13
C GLN A 714 -3.25 9.96 -43.03
N ARG A 715 -2.41 10.08 -42.00
CA ARG A 715 -2.64 11.06 -40.93
C ARG A 715 -2.21 12.48 -41.30
N ASP A 716 -1.03 12.62 -41.90
CA ASP A 716 -0.57 13.91 -42.43
C ASP A 716 -1.37 14.23 -43.71
N LEU A 717 -1.84 15.47 -43.87
CA LEU A 717 -2.61 15.89 -45.05
C LEU A 717 -1.74 16.35 -46.23
N ASN A 718 -0.41 16.24 -46.12
CA ASN A 718 0.51 16.52 -47.22
C ASN A 718 0.52 15.40 -48.28
N HIS A 719 0.78 15.78 -49.54
CA HIS A 719 0.91 14.82 -50.63
C HIS A 719 2.32 14.20 -50.67
N PHE A 720 2.40 12.86 -50.68
CA PHE A 720 3.65 12.10 -50.83
C PHE A 720 3.57 11.11 -52.00
N ASP A 721 4.32 11.38 -53.08
CA ASP A 721 4.30 10.57 -54.31
C ASP A 721 4.64 9.09 -54.06
N PHE A 722 5.61 8.80 -53.19
CA PHE A 722 6.11 7.42 -52.98
C PHE A 722 5.13 6.48 -52.27
N LEU A 723 4.12 7.01 -51.56
CA LEU A 723 3.15 6.19 -50.84
C LEU A 723 2.24 5.40 -51.78
N PHE A 724 1.98 5.92 -52.97
CA PHE A 724 1.13 5.28 -53.96
C PHE A 724 1.73 3.97 -54.49
N ASP A 725 3.05 3.93 -54.68
CA ASP A 725 3.76 2.71 -55.11
C ASP A 725 3.78 1.61 -54.03
N MET A 726 3.62 2.00 -52.76
CA MET A 726 3.68 1.11 -51.60
C MET A 726 2.30 0.80 -50.99
N GLN A 727 1.23 1.34 -51.57
CA GLN A 727 -0.11 1.33 -50.97
C GLN A 727 -0.60 -0.09 -50.66
N ASP A 728 -0.45 -1.03 -51.59
CA ASP A 728 -0.91 -2.41 -51.43
C ASP A 728 -0.08 -3.17 -50.37
N HIS A 729 1.23 -2.93 -50.34
CA HIS A 729 2.13 -3.53 -49.34
C HIS A 729 1.80 -3.03 -47.93
N LEU A 730 1.60 -1.71 -47.77
CA LEU A 730 1.20 -1.11 -46.50
C LEU A 730 -0.18 -1.64 -46.06
N ARG A 731 -1.17 -1.70 -46.97
CA ARG A 731 -2.50 -2.25 -46.68
C ARG A 731 -2.41 -3.68 -46.13
N SER A 732 -1.66 -4.55 -46.81
CA SER A 732 -1.49 -5.94 -46.40
C SER A 732 -0.84 -6.07 -45.03
N LYS A 733 0.23 -5.31 -44.77
CA LYS A 733 0.94 -5.36 -43.48
C LYS A 733 0.12 -4.83 -42.31
N ILE A 734 -0.69 -3.79 -42.55
CA ILE A 734 -1.57 -3.21 -41.54
C ILE A 734 -2.73 -4.17 -41.22
N GLN A 735 -3.31 -4.78 -42.25
CA GLN A 735 -4.35 -5.81 -42.09
C GLN A 735 -3.81 -7.01 -41.29
N GLU A 736 -2.63 -7.53 -41.65
CA GLU A 736 -1.96 -8.62 -40.92
C GLU A 736 -1.74 -8.25 -39.44
N PHE A 737 -1.28 -7.02 -39.17
CA PHE A 737 -1.10 -6.53 -37.80
C PHE A 737 -2.42 -6.51 -37.03
N PHE A 738 -3.49 -5.99 -37.63
CA PHE A 738 -4.81 -5.93 -36.99
C PHE A 738 -5.32 -7.34 -36.66
N ASP A 739 -5.33 -8.23 -37.64
CA ASP A 739 -5.91 -9.57 -37.51
C ASP A 739 -5.17 -10.46 -36.51
N VAL A 740 -3.84 -10.36 -36.45
CA VAL A 740 -3.00 -11.20 -35.59
C VAL A 740 -2.82 -10.61 -34.18
N ARG A 741 -2.80 -9.27 -34.04
CA ARG A 741 -2.37 -8.61 -32.79
C ARG A 741 -3.41 -7.74 -32.12
N LEU A 742 -4.41 -7.21 -32.83
CA LEU A 742 -5.29 -6.17 -32.29
C LEU A 742 -6.77 -6.55 -32.25
N ARG A 743 -7.23 -7.44 -33.14
CA ARG A 743 -8.65 -7.81 -33.32
C ARG A 743 -9.37 -8.18 -32.02
N ASP A 744 -8.74 -9.02 -31.19
CA ASP A 744 -9.35 -9.57 -29.96
C ASP A 744 -8.72 -9.02 -28.67
N THR A 745 -7.99 -7.92 -28.76
CA THR A 745 -7.22 -7.37 -27.63
C THR A 745 -8.07 -6.49 -26.70
N PHE A 746 -9.15 -5.89 -27.21
CA PHE A 746 -10.06 -5.02 -26.44
C PHE A 746 -11.43 -5.67 -26.27
N GLU A 747 -12.14 -5.27 -25.20
CA GLU A 747 -13.54 -5.68 -24.98
C GLU A 747 -14.45 -5.05 -26.05
N ASP A 748 -14.22 -3.77 -26.37
CA ASP A 748 -14.98 -3.02 -27.38
C ASP A 748 -14.75 -3.53 -28.79
N ALA A 749 -15.86 -3.74 -29.52
CA ALA A 749 -15.83 -4.17 -30.92
C ALA A 749 -15.53 -3.03 -31.90
N ASN A 750 -15.68 -1.77 -31.48
CA ASN A 750 -15.54 -0.58 -32.33
C ASN A 750 -14.48 0.35 -31.74
N PHE A 751 -13.43 0.65 -32.50
CA PHE A 751 -12.38 1.58 -32.06
C PHE A 751 -11.59 2.11 -33.24
N VAL A 752 -10.84 3.19 -33.00
CA VAL A 752 -9.94 3.79 -33.99
C VAL A 752 -8.52 3.63 -33.46
N PHE A 753 -7.56 3.29 -34.32
CA PHE A 753 -6.17 3.18 -33.88
C PHE A 753 -5.22 3.81 -34.88
N ASP A 754 -4.13 4.37 -34.34
CA ASP A 754 -3.11 5.09 -35.09
C ASP A 754 -1.81 4.27 -35.07
N ILE A 755 -1.17 4.15 -36.23
CA ILE A 755 0.02 3.34 -36.41
C ILE A 755 1.12 4.11 -37.12
N TYR A 756 2.36 3.65 -36.90
CA TYR A 756 3.54 4.10 -37.62
C TYR A 756 4.25 2.90 -38.24
N VAL A 757 4.63 3.02 -39.51
CA VAL A 757 5.34 1.96 -40.24
C VAL A 757 6.79 2.42 -40.51
N PRO A 758 7.76 2.13 -39.62
CA PRO A 758 9.13 2.56 -39.82
C PRO A 758 9.79 1.88 -41.03
N PRO A 759 10.71 2.54 -41.74
CA PRO A 759 11.58 1.89 -42.72
C PRO A 759 12.35 0.73 -42.06
N PRO A 760 12.42 -0.48 -42.66
CA PRO A 760 12.15 -0.85 -44.05
C PRO A 760 10.71 -1.24 -44.40
N HIS A 761 9.71 -0.84 -43.59
CA HIS A 761 8.27 -1.11 -43.78
C HIS A 761 7.86 -2.58 -43.62
N GLU A 762 8.59 -3.31 -42.78
CA GLU A 762 8.30 -4.71 -42.42
C GLU A 762 7.55 -4.85 -41.10
N ARG A 763 7.52 -3.79 -40.29
CA ARG A 763 6.94 -3.80 -38.94
C ARG A 763 5.97 -2.64 -38.78
N VAL A 764 4.89 -2.89 -38.05
CA VAL A 764 3.87 -1.89 -37.69
C VAL A 764 4.00 -1.59 -36.20
N TRP A 765 4.06 -0.31 -35.84
CA TRP A 765 4.09 0.16 -34.46
C TRP A 765 2.74 0.80 -34.14
N LEU A 766 2.08 0.32 -33.08
CA LEU A 766 0.88 0.97 -32.55
C LEU A 766 1.28 2.25 -31.81
N ILE A 767 0.71 3.38 -32.23
CA ILE A 767 0.99 4.71 -31.67
C ILE A 767 -0.10 5.11 -30.68
N ASP A 768 -1.36 4.98 -31.10
CA ASP A 768 -2.49 5.36 -30.25
C ASP A 768 -3.77 4.58 -30.53
N VAL A 769 -4.69 4.60 -29.57
CA VAL A 769 -6.04 4.04 -29.68
C VAL A 769 -7.03 5.09 -29.20
N ASN A 770 -8.06 5.33 -29.99
CA ASN A 770 -9.08 6.35 -29.78
C ASN A 770 -10.48 5.71 -29.82
N PRO A 771 -11.46 6.30 -29.10
CA PRO A 771 -12.83 5.80 -29.12
C PRO A 771 -13.46 5.95 -30.51
N TRP A 772 -14.39 5.04 -30.82
CA TRP A 772 -15.26 5.12 -31.98
C TRP A 772 -16.35 6.17 -31.75
N ALA A 773 -16.00 7.45 -31.88
CA ALA A 773 -16.91 8.56 -31.60
C ALA A 773 -16.61 9.77 -32.50
N PRO A 774 -17.59 10.65 -32.79
CA PRO A 774 -17.42 11.85 -33.62
C PRO A 774 -16.27 12.79 -33.21
N ARG A 775 -15.85 12.73 -31.94
CA ARG A 775 -14.69 13.45 -31.39
C ARG A 775 -13.37 13.02 -32.02
N THR A 776 -13.24 11.77 -32.44
CA THR A 776 -12.06 11.28 -33.15
C THR A 776 -12.10 11.80 -34.59
N ASP A 777 -11.11 12.58 -35.00
CA ASP A 777 -11.04 13.16 -36.35
C ASP A 777 -11.04 12.08 -37.44
N PRO A 778 -12.03 12.07 -38.36
CA PRO A 778 -12.11 11.07 -39.42
C PRO A 778 -11.13 11.34 -40.58
N LEU A 779 -10.42 12.47 -40.58
CA LEU A 779 -9.41 12.87 -41.58
C LEU A 779 -9.94 12.85 -43.02
N LEU A 780 -9.54 11.86 -43.83
CA LEU A 780 -9.92 11.74 -45.25
C LEU A 780 -11.29 11.05 -45.46
N PHE A 781 -12.01 10.78 -44.38
CA PHE A 781 -13.35 10.22 -44.39
C PHE A 781 -14.33 11.16 -43.69
N SER A 782 -15.64 10.95 -43.91
CA SER A 782 -16.66 11.52 -43.04
C SER A 782 -17.21 10.47 -42.08
N TRP A 783 -17.66 10.88 -40.89
CA TRP A 783 -18.28 9.94 -39.94
C TRP A 783 -19.52 9.25 -40.51
N LEU A 784 -20.34 9.97 -41.29
CA LEU A 784 -21.50 9.40 -41.95
C LEU A 784 -21.11 8.30 -42.95
N GLU A 785 -20.00 8.51 -43.66
CA GLU A 785 -19.44 7.53 -44.59
C GLU A 785 -18.88 6.31 -43.86
N LEU A 786 -18.08 6.49 -42.80
CA LEU A 786 -17.54 5.39 -41.98
C LEU A 786 -18.65 4.52 -41.37
N LEU A 787 -19.83 5.09 -41.09
CA LEU A 787 -21.01 4.37 -40.61
C LEU A 787 -21.74 3.61 -41.73
N GLN A 788 -21.57 4.00 -43.00
CA GLN A 788 -22.23 3.40 -44.15
C GLN A 788 -21.33 2.45 -44.96
N LEU A 789 -20.02 2.43 -44.71
CA LEU A 789 -19.10 1.49 -45.37
C LEU A 789 -19.53 0.04 -45.15
N GLU A 790 -19.40 -0.76 -46.20
CA GLU A 790 -19.71 -2.19 -46.17
C GLU A 790 -18.69 -2.95 -45.31
N GLU A 791 -19.18 -3.89 -44.52
CA GLU A 791 -18.32 -4.75 -43.69
C GLU A 791 -17.93 -6.01 -44.45
N PRO A 792 -16.78 -6.62 -44.13
CA PRO A 792 -16.46 -7.93 -44.66
C PRO A 792 -17.53 -8.95 -44.21
N PRO A 793 -17.99 -9.83 -45.12
CA PRO A 793 -18.96 -10.87 -44.79
C PRO A 793 -18.40 -11.78 -43.67
N GLU A 794 -19.27 -12.22 -42.75
CA GLU A 794 -18.89 -13.16 -41.70
C GLU A 794 -18.53 -14.51 -42.33
N LYS A 795 -17.29 -14.97 -42.13
CA LYS A 795 -16.92 -16.37 -42.42
C LYS A 795 -17.42 -17.23 -41.27
N GLU A 796 -18.48 -18.00 -41.49
CA GLU A 796 -18.90 -19.11 -40.63
C GLU A 796 -17.88 -20.26 -40.75
N GLU A 797 -16.75 -20.19 -40.04
CA GLU A 797 -15.90 -21.37 -39.82
C GLU A 797 -15.59 -21.50 -38.33
N GLU A 798 -16.22 -22.50 -37.70
CA GLU A 798 -15.82 -23.07 -36.41
C GLU A 798 -14.37 -23.57 -36.50
N PHE A 799 -13.41 -22.73 -36.10
CA PHE A 799 -12.03 -23.16 -35.91
C PHE A 799 -11.87 -23.74 -34.50
N GLU A 800 -12.13 -25.04 -34.34
CA GLU A 800 -11.68 -25.81 -33.17
C GLU A 800 -10.15 -25.76 -33.11
N TRP A 801 -9.60 -25.15 -32.05
CA TRP A 801 -8.17 -25.23 -31.78
C TRP A 801 -7.80 -26.68 -31.43
N PRO A 802 -6.89 -27.35 -32.15
CA PRO A 802 -6.31 -28.57 -31.65
C PRO A 802 -5.40 -28.22 -30.46
N ASP A 803 -5.65 -28.86 -29.32
CA ASP A 803 -4.83 -28.79 -28.10
C ASP A 803 -3.33 -28.91 -28.42
N MET A 804 -2.62 -27.78 -28.54
CA MET A 804 -1.16 -27.75 -28.60
C MET A 804 -0.61 -26.98 -27.41
N THR A 805 -0.31 -27.73 -26.36
CA THR A 805 0.39 -27.24 -25.17
C THR A 805 1.81 -26.82 -25.55
N ILE A 806 2.06 -25.52 -25.72
CA ILE A 806 3.41 -24.97 -25.87
C ILE A 806 4.01 -24.77 -24.47
N ARG A 807 4.94 -25.65 -24.07
CA ARG A 807 5.84 -25.39 -22.94
C ARG A 807 6.89 -24.37 -23.37
N VAL A 808 6.78 -23.13 -22.89
CA VAL A 808 7.83 -22.12 -23.02
C VAL A 808 8.88 -22.35 -21.93
N PRO A 809 10.17 -22.59 -22.26
CA PRO A 809 11.22 -22.59 -21.24
C PRO A 809 11.56 -21.14 -20.85
N PHE A 810 11.34 -20.79 -19.59
CA PHE A 810 11.83 -19.54 -19.00
C PHE A 810 13.36 -19.57 -18.95
N ARG A 811 14.03 -18.63 -19.64
CA ARG A 811 15.43 -18.28 -19.34
C ARG A 811 15.47 -17.09 -18.38
N PRO A 812 16.25 -17.14 -17.28
CA PRO A 812 16.41 -16.02 -16.37
C PRO A 812 17.20 -14.87 -17.02
N ALA A 813 16.89 -13.63 -16.62
CA ALA A 813 17.43 -12.39 -17.17
C ALA A 813 18.91 -12.08 -16.80
N GLU A 814 19.68 -13.02 -16.25
CA GLU A 814 21.04 -12.74 -15.73
C GLU A 814 22.17 -12.88 -16.76
N GLU A 815 21.89 -13.24 -18.01
CA GLU A 815 22.90 -13.26 -19.09
C GLU A 815 22.76 -12.10 -20.10
N ALA A 816 21.91 -11.10 -19.82
CA ALA A 816 21.71 -9.96 -20.72
C ALA A 816 22.79 -8.85 -20.61
N HIS A 817 23.75 -8.97 -19.68
CA HIS A 817 24.72 -7.91 -19.41
C HIS A 817 26.15 -8.12 -19.94
N GLU A 818 26.45 -9.24 -20.60
CA GLU A 818 27.72 -9.44 -21.31
C GLU A 818 27.50 -9.87 -22.78
N SER A 819 26.84 -9.02 -23.58
CA SER A 819 26.92 -9.14 -25.05
C SER A 819 26.54 -7.87 -25.81
N SER A 820 26.74 -6.68 -25.24
CA SER A 820 26.65 -5.43 -26.02
C SER A 820 27.87 -5.14 -26.90
N ASN A 821 28.87 -6.04 -26.92
CA ASN A 821 30.07 -5.91 -27.75
C ASN A 821 30.53 -7.26 -28.33
N ALA A 822 29.67 -7.94 -29.09
CA ALA A 822 30.13 -8.96 -30.04
C ALA A 822 29.10 -9.12 -31.17
N THR A 823 29.51 -8.68 -32.36
CA THR A 823 29.14 -9.12 -33.71
C THR A 823 28.04 -10.17 -33.89
N ALA A 824 27.19 -9.86 -34.87
CA ALA A 824 26.48 -10.75 -35.79
C ALA A 824 26.97 -12.22 -35.86
N ASN A 825 25.99 -13.11 -36.10
CA ASN A 825 26.06 -14.56 -36.35
C ASN A 825 25.90 -15.45 -35.11
N GLY A 826 24.72 -16.07 -35.02
CA GLY A 826 24.44 -17.12 -34.04
C GLY A 826 23.07 -17.77 -34.21
N MET A 827 22.63 -17.98 -35.45
CA MET A 827 21.51 -18.86 -35.78
C MET A 827 22.06 -19.76 -36.88
N SER A 828 22.10 -21.08 -36.64
CA SER A 828 22.66 -22.01 -37.62
C SER A 828 21.79 -21.99 -38.88
N ASP A 829 22.40 -22.12 -40.06
CA ASP A 829 21.67 -22.11 -41.33
C ASP A 829 20.64 -23.26 -41.40
N GLU A 830 20.84 -24.34 -40.65
CA GLU A 830 19.86 -25.43 -40.51
C GLU A 830 18.60 -25.03 -39.72
N ASP A 831 18.74 -24.21 -38.68
CA ASP A 831 17.59 -23.73 -37.89
C ASP A 831 16.77 -22.72 -38.68
N ARG A 832 17.43 -21.82 -39.42
CA ARG A 832 16.74 -20.89 -40.34
C ARG A 832 16.04 -21.62 -41.47
N HIS A 833 16.67 -22.66 -42.02
CA HIS A 833 16.08 -23.45 -43.10
C HIS A 833 14.88 -24.28 -42.61
N ASN A 834 14.93 -24.84 -41.40
CA ASN A 834 13.79 -25.57 -40.83
C ASN A 834 12.62 -24.66 -40.44
N GLU A 835 12.89 -23.44 -39.98
CA GLU A 835 11.83 -22.47 -39.67
C GLU A 835 11.18 -21.93 -40.94
N THR A 836 11.97 -21.60 -41.98
CA THR A 836 11.42 -21.22 -43.30
C THR A 836 10.69 -22.38 -43.97
N LYS A 837 11.15 -23.62 -43.84
CA LYS A 837 10.48 -24.79 -44.40
C LYS A 837 9.16 -25.12 -43.71
N ARG A 838 9.08 -24.91 -42.38
CA ARG A 838 7.82 -25.02 -41.64
C ARG A 838 6.82 -23.92 -42.00
N ILE A 839 7.30 -22.69 -42.20
CA ILE A 839 6.46 -21.58 -42.68
C ILE A 839 5.98 -21.87 -44.11
N GLN A 840 6.84 -22.44 -44.97
CA GLN A 840 6.47 -22.84 -46.33
C GLN A 840 5.48 -23.99 -46.34
N GLU A 841 5.60 -24.99 -45.47
CA GLU A 841 4.62 -26.09 -45.34
C GLU A 841 3.25 -25.61 -44.84
N ILE A 842 3.20 -24.54 -44.02
CA ILE A 842 1.94 -23.90 -43.60
C ILE A 842 1.33 -23.09 -44.76
N LEU A 843 2.17 -22.43 -45.56
CA LEU A 843 1.74 -21.69 -46.76
C LEU A 843 1.23 -22.64 -47.86
N ASP A 844 1.88 -23.77 -48.05
CA ASP A 844 1.50 -24.78 -49.06
C ASP A 844 0.26 -25.59 -48.62
N ALA A 845 0.00 -25.72 -47.31
CA ALA A 845 -1.25 -26.31 -46.82
C ALA A 845 -2.48 -25.40 -47.01
N SER A 846 -2.26 -24.11 -47.27
CA SER A 846 -3.32 -23.13 -47.57
C SER A 846 -3.63 -22.97 -49.06
N SER A 847 -2.90 -23.66 -49.94
CA SER A 847 -3.02 -23.52 -51.41
C SER A 847 -3.64 -24.73 -52.13
N ASP A 848 -3.96 -25.83 -51.43
CA ASP A 848 -4.53 -27.05 -52.01
C ASP A 848 -6.07 -27.14 -51.84
N SER A 849 -6.78 -26.07 -52.21
CA SER A 849 -8.23 -26.12 -52.45
C SER A 849 -8.57 -25.54 -53.83
N ASP A 850 -8.39 -26.38 -54.86
CA ASP A 850 -9.00 -26.18 -56.18
C ASP A 850 -10.53 -26.26 -56.04
N SER A 851 -11.17 -25.12 -55.83
CA SER A 851 -12.59 -24.92 -56.15
C SER A 851 -12.79 -23.50 -56.68
N ASP A 852 -13.23 -23.41 -57.94
CA ASP A 852 -13.61 -22.19 -58.64
C ASP A 852 -14.70 -21.41 -57.88
N VAL A 853 -14.29 -20.55 -56.95
CA VAL A 853 -15.11 -19.48 -56.39
C VAL A 853 -14.26 -18.22 -56.43
N ASP A 854 -14.69 -17.24 -57.23
CA ASP A 854 -14.18 -15.87 -57.18
C ASP A 854 -14.52 -15.27 -55.82
N ASP A 855 -13.78 -15.64 -54.77
CA ASP A 855 -13.80 -14.94 -53.48
C ASP A 855 -13.08 -13.61 -53.70
N GLU A 856 -13.83 -12.55 -54.03
CA GLU A 856 -13.34 -11.17 -53.96
C GLU A 856 -12.69 -10.97 -52.58
N LEU A 857 -11.36 -10.94 -52.56
CA LEU A 857 -10.58 -10.74 -51.35
C LEU A 857 -10.94 -9.36 -50.81
N TRP A 858 -11.77 -9.33 -49.76
CA TRP A 858 -12.25 -8.09 -49.19
C TRP A 858 -11.05 -7.30 -48.63
N LEU A 859 -10.89 -6.06 -49.10
CA LEU A 859 -9.77 -5.19 -48.74
C LEU A 859 -10.32 -3.90 -48.10
N PRO A 860 -9.74 -3.44 -46.98
CA PRO A 860 -10.16 -2.19 -46.35
C PRO A 860 -9.91 -1.01 -47.29
N GLU A 861 -10.80 -0.02 -47.24
CA GLU A 861 -10.66 1.17 -48.07
C GLU A 861 -9.44 1.97 -47.61
N PHE A 862 -8.46 2.20 -48.49
CA PHE A 862 -7.24 2.94 -48.16
C PHE A 862 -7.15 4.24 -48.97
N ARG A 863 -7.27 5.39 -48.30
CA ARG A 863 -7.15 6.72 -48.90
C ARG A 863 -5.81 7.39 -48.62
N LEU A 864 -5.22 7.95 -49.67
CA LEU A 864 -4.00 8.76 -49.65
C LEU A 864 -4.30 10.11 -50.32
N VAL A 865 -3.63 11.17 -49.86
CA VAL A 865 -3.83 12.53 -50.41
C VAL A 865 -3.27 12.62 -51.83
N ARG A 866 -4.08 13.05 -52.80
CA ARG A 866 -3.65 13.22 -54.20
C ARG A 866 -3.19 14.65 -54.47
N LYS A 867 -2.28 14.80 -55.43
CA LYS A 867 -1.75 16.10 -55.88
C LYS A 867 -2.83 17.06 -56.42
N SER A 868 -3.96 16.53 -56.87
CA SER A 868 -5.08 17.26 -57.45
C SER A 868 -6.17 17.64 -56.44
N ASP A 869 -6.04 17.21 -55.19
CA ASP A 869 -7.06 17.49 -54.18
C ASP A 869 -6.94 18.97 -53.74
N PRO A 870 -8.00 19.79 -53.89
CA PRO A 870 -7.97 21.20 -53.53
C PRO A 870 -7.70 21.44 -52.03
N GLU A 871 -7.88 20.41 -51.21
CA GLU A 871 -7.65 20.40 -49.77
C GLU A 871 -6.17 20.19 -49.39
N ALA A 872 -5.34 19.68 -50.30
CA ALA A 872 -3.90 19.44 -50.07
C ALA A 872 -3.09 20.74 -49.86
N TYR A 873 -3.69 21.90 -50.12
CA TYR A 873 -3.07 23.22 -49.98
C TYR A 873 -3.75 24.13 -48.94
N SER A 874 -4.89 23.76 -48.35
CA SER A 874 -5.70 24.69 -47.52
C SER A 874 -5.49 24.57 -46.00
N PHE A 875 -4.97 23.46 -45.48
CA PHE A 875 -4.96 23.20 -44.03
C PHE A 875 -3.69 23.66 -43.28
N SER A 876 -2.62 24.06 -43.97
CA SER A 876 -1.37 24.52 -43.32
C SER A 876 -1.35 26.02 -43.01
N THR A 877 -2.45 26.74 -43.19
CA THR A 877 -2.53 28.17 -42.89
C THR A 877 -3.20 28.38 -41.54
N PRO A 878 -2.55 29.01 -40.54
CA PRO A 878 -3.21 29.28 -39.27
C PRO A 878 -4.44 30.16 -39.53
N GLN A 879 -5.61 29.64 -39.13
CA GLN A 879 -6.93 30.25 -39.35
C GLN A 879 -7.09 31.60 -38.63
N TYR A 880 -6.26 31.80 -37.59
CA TYR A 880 -6.21 33.00 -36.77
C TYR A 880 -4.79 33.54 -36.72
N SER A 881 -4.66 34.87 -36.70
CA SER A 881 -3.41 35.56 -36.37
C SER A 881 -2.99 35.27 -34.92
N ALA A 882 -1.74 35.57 -34.56
CA ALA A 882 -1.21 35.43 -33.19
C ALA A 882 -2.06 36.11 -32.09
N HIS A 883 -2.97 37.01 -32.46
CA HIS A 883 -3.90 37.70 -31.57
C HIS A 883 -5.36 37.21 -31.66
N LYS A 884 -5.59 35.99 -32.16
CA LYS A 884 -6.91 35.35 -32.30
C LYS A 884 -7.92 36.10 -33.20
N LEU A 885 -7.47 37.04 -34.03
CA LEU A 885 -8.28 37.65 -35.09
C LEU A 885 -8.20 36.81 -36.38
N PRO A 886 -9.32 36.61 -37.11
CA PRO A 886 -9.31 35.91 -38.38
C PRO A 886 -8.27 36.52 -39.31
N LYS A 887 -7.40 35.69 -39.88
CA LYS A 887 -6.25 36.15 -40.67
C LYS A 887 -6.70 37.03 -41.85
N ASP A 888 -7.83 36.69 -42.46
CA ASP A 888 -8.44 37.46 -43.57
C ASP A 888 -8.78 38.90 -43.17
N VAL A 889 -9.15 39.14 -41.92
CA VAL A 889 -9.46 40.48 -41.39
C VAL A 889 -8.18 41.27 -41.13
N VAL A 890 -7.12 40.60 -40.70
CA VAL A 890 -5.79 41.20 -40.48
C VAL A 890 -5.13 41.53 -41.81
N ASP A 891 -5.16 40.62 -42.78
CA ASP A 891 -4.60 40.80 -44.12
C ASP A 891 -5.38 41.88 -44.91
N ALA A 892 -6.71 41.92 -44.75
CA ALA A 892 -7.55 43.01 -45.29
C ALA A 892 -7.26 44.36 -44.62
N SER A 893 -6.79 44.40 -43.37
CA SER A 893 -6.43 45.65 -42.67
C SER A 893 -5.07 46.21 -43.10
N GLN A 894 -4.18 45.36 -43.60
CA GLN A 894 -2.85 45.76 -44.07
C GLN A 894 -2.88 46.43 -45.44
N SER A 895 -3.95 46.24 -46.21
CA SER A 895 -4.18 46.90 -47.50
C SER A 895 -5.40 47.83 -47.42
N GLY A 896 -5.21 49.13 -47.69
CA GLY A 896 -6.32 50.10 -47.63
C GLY A 896 -7.48 49.81 -48.59
N GLU A 897 -7.26 48.99 -49.62
CA GLU A 897 -8.31 48.48 -50.52
C GLU A 897 -8.95 47.17 -50.03
N GLY A 898 -8.22 46.30 -49.34
CA GLY A 898 -8.71 44.98 -48.90
C GLY A 898 -9.85 45.06 -47.90
N LEU A 899 -9.83 46.03 -46.98
CA LEU A 899 -10.92 46.25 -46.03
C LEU A 899 -12.23 46.68 -46.71
N ARG A 900 -12.12 47.38 -47.86
CA ARG A 900 -13.26 47.87 -48.63
C ARG A 900 -13.88 46.77 -49.49
N GLU A 901 -13.07 45.84 -49.97
CA GLU A 901 -13.49 44.64 -50.69
C GLU A 901 -14.17 43.65 -49.74
N PHE A 902 -13.55 43.37 -48.59
CA PHE A 902 -14.12 42.54 -47.53
C PHE A 902 -15.48 43.06 -47.04
N ALA A 903 -15.61 44.38 -46.80
CA ALA A 903 -16.89 44.97 -46.40
C ALA A 903 -18.00 44.78 -47.46
N ARG A 904 -17.62 44.73 -48.73
CA ARG A 904 -18.53 44.56 -49.87
C ARG A 904 -19.01 43.11 -50.00
N ASP A 905 -18.09 42.16 -49.81
CA ASP A 905 -18.40 40.72 -49.84
C ASP A 905 -19.22 40.31 -48.62
N TRP A 906 -18.94 40.90 -47.45
CA TRP A 906 -19.74 40.73 -46.25
C TRP A 906 -21.18 41.26 -46.43
N GLN A 907 -21.33 42.40 -47.10
CA GLN A 907 -22.65 42.94 -47.45
C GLN A 907 -23.42 42.01 -48.39
N GLN A 908 -22.76 41.44 -49.40
CA GLN A 908 -23.37 40.47 -50.30
C GLN A 908 -23.78 39.18 -49.58
N LEU A 909 -22.97 38.69 -48.65
CA LEU A 909 -23.30 37.52 -47.82
C LEU A 909 -24.53 37.77 -46.93
N LEU A 910 -24.63 38.96 -46.32
CA LEU A 910 -25.79 39.34 -45.51
C LEU A 910 -27.06 39.51 -46.35
N ASP A 911 -26.94 40.07 -47.55
CA ASP A 911 -28.08 40.21 -48.47
C ASP A 911 -28.54 38.85 -49.00
N LYS A 912 -27.62 37.93 -49.25
CA LYS A 912 -27.92 36.54 -49.64
C LYS A 912 -28.61 35.78 -48.52
N ARG A 913 -28.15 35.93 -47.28
CA ARG A 913 -28.79 35.33 -46.09
C ARG A 913 -30.20 35.84 -45.86
N LYS A 914 -30.45 37.13 -46.11
CA LYS A 914 -31.80 37.72 -46.08
C LYS A 914 -32.71 37.21 -47.20
N GLN A 915 -32.14 36.91 -48.38
CA GLN A 915 -32.89 36.26 -49.46
C GLN A 915 -33.25 34.82 -49.09
N ASP A 916 -32.30 34.06 -48.54
CA ASP A 916 -32.55 32.68 -48.09
C ASP A 916 -33.59 32.63 -46.95
N GLU A 917 -33.55 33.59 -46.01
CA GLU A 917 -34.57 33.73 -44.94
C GLU A 917 -35.94 34.15 -45.47
N ALA A 918 -36.00 34.96 -46.54
CA ALA A 918 -37.26 35.34 -47.18
C ALA A 918 -37.87 34.18 -47.99
N GLU A 919 -37.05 33.36 -48.65
CA GLU A 919 -37.50 32.16 -49.36
C GLU A 919 -37.99 31.07 -48.40
N LEU A 920 -37.40 30.96 -47.20
CA LEU A 920 -37.86 30.08 -46.13
C LEU A 920 -39.18 30.53 -45.48
N ALA A 921 -39.46 31.83 -45.46
CA ALA A 921 -40.72 32.36 -44.91
C ALA A 921 -41.92 32.16 -45.86
N ASP A 922 -41.72 32.29 -47.18
CA ASP A 922 -42.76 32.14 -48.21
C ASP A 922 -43.16 30.66 -48.44
N GLY A 923 -42.34 29.70 -48.01
CA GLY A 923 -42.61 28.26 -48.11
C GLY A 923 -43.48 27.67 -46.99
N SER A 924 -43.92 28.48 -46.01
CA SER A 924 -44.61 27.99 -44.81
C SER A 924 -46.14 28.14 -44.80
N ASP A 925 -46.75 28.66 -45.88
CA ASP A 925 -48.21 28.87 -45.99
C ASP A 925 -48.94 27.91 -46.96
N THR A 926 -48.27 26.86 -47.45
CA THR A 926 -48.92 25.76 -48.18
C THR A 926 -48.32 24.40 -47.81
N ASP A 927 -48.78 23.83 -46.69
CA ASP A 927 -49.26 22.44 -46.57
C ASP A 927 -49.81 22.15 -45.17
#